data_AF-A0A350EZ39-F1
#
_entry.id   AF-A0A350EZ39-F1
#
_cell.length_a   1.000
_cell.length_b   1.000
_cell.length_c   1.000
_cell.angle_alpha   90.00
_cell.angle_beta   90.00
_cell.angle_gamma   90.00
#
_symmetry.space_group_name_H-M   'P 1'
#
loop_
_entity.id
_entity.type
_entity.pdbx_description
1 polymer ?
#
loop_
_entity_poly.entity_id
_entity_poly.type
_entity_poly.pdbx_seq_one_letter_code
_entity_poly.pdbx_strand_id
1 'polypeptide(L)'
;MNGSCLQTFHTHLALLGVAVVVAFGRLPAAESPSIWPTIAPLFEVPVEYRDEFGAYRSPLLFNDGAMVETPDDWARRRTELLREWHDLMGPWPPVLDRPRVEVLRSERRENFTQRRVRLEVAPDQFTEGWLLVPDGKGPFPTVFVPFYEPETSVGLNDKVNRDFALQLTRRGFVTLSIGTPEGDAWRPGRGPVTSQPLSYYAYAAANCWQALAALPEVDAGRIGVVGQSYGGKWAMFAGALWEKFAAVAVSDPGIVFDETRPNVNYWEPWYLGFDPDLPRPARGVPTAENPRTGPYQTMIETGRDLHELHALIAPRPFFVSGGSEDPPERWIALNHAVAVNRLLGFTNRVGMSNRPKHDPTPESNAQLVAFFEHFLGNGSSRREVARHYFPPSESAGGWRRLESPEDIRRLGGMDPAKLDELADWLRQSDDRNFAAVVIRNGYLVLEVERGKSAKTDAGRVASVSKAVCATVLAIASERSRQGLTPRRMTFDDPAFDFIPWAQPLSDPRKSQITVRQLLNHTSGLCPEATGAPNDGVWEYILGHTGDPRTAKLAFDPGRGCGYSTHGLAHAALVCETVTGLPYDQFAVEALFRPLGIEHWWFQFYEGREGIGRHPSHGLGMPARDLARIAYCLLRGGRWGERQIVPEW
;
A
#
# COMPACT_ATOMS: atom_id res chain seq x y z
N MET A 1 -29.57 32.79 -64.39
CA MET A 1 -30.79 32.49 -65.16
C MET A 1 -30.62 31.11 -65.79
N ASN A 2 -31.51 30.20 -65.39
CA ASN A 2 -31.91 28.90 -65.94
C ASN A 2 -30.91 27.99 -66.67
N GLY A 3 -30.78 26.77 -66.12
CA GLY A 3 -30.39 25.55 -66.83
C GLY A 3 -30.92 24.32 -66.08
N SER A 4 -32.05 23.79 -66.55
CA SER A 4 -32.77 22.62 -66.04
C SER A 4 -32.16 21.28 -66.51
N CYS A 5 -32.26 20.19 -65.73
CA CYS A 5 -32.87 18.93 -66.21
C CYS A 5 -33.09 17.86 -65.11
N LEU A 6 -34.35 17.40 -65.07
CA LEU A 6 -34.98 16.17 -64.56
C LEU A 6 -34.14 14.88 -64.34
N GLN A 7 -34.50 14.12 -63.29
CA GLN A 7 -35.24 12.83 -63.40
C GLN A 7 -35.69 12.25 -62.01
N THR A 8 -37.02 12.19 -61.81
CA THR A 8 -37.90 11.08 -61.33
C THR A 8 -37.32 9.86 -60.56
N PHE A 9 -37.97 9.17 -59.60
CA PHE A 9 -39.40 8.83 -59.37
C PHE A 9 -39.63 8.26 -57.92
N HIS A 10 -40.91 8.32 -57.49
CA HIS A 10 -41.67 7.45 -56.54
C HIS A 10 -41.79 7.74 -55.02
N THR A 11 -42.97 8.32 -54.71
CA THR A 11 -43.95 8.03 -53.63
C THR A 11 -43.72 6.80 -52.73
N HIS A 12 -43.88 6.99 -51.40
CA HIS A 12 -44.88 6.27 -50.59
C HIS A 12 -45.19 7.00 -49.26
N LEU A 13 -46.49 7.18 -49.01
CA LEU A 13 -47.13 7.55 -47.74
C LEU A 13 -46.87 6.46 -46.68
N ALA A 14 -46.51 6.81 -45.44
CA ALA A 14 -46.75 5.95 -44.27
C ALA A 14 -46.78 6.73 -42.94
N LEU A 15 -47.98 6.80 -42.37
CA LEU A 15 -48.36 6.77 -40.96
C LEU A 15 -47.36 7.26 -39.89
N LEU A 16 -47.72 8.37 -39.23
CA LEU A 16 -47.26 8.72 -37.89
C LEU A 16 -47.75 7.67 -36.88
N GLY A 17 -46.86 6.77 -36.46
CA GLY A 17 -46.99 5.97 -35.24
C GLY A 17 -46.32 6.68 -34.08
N VAL A 18 -47.10 7.15 -33.10
CA VAL A 18 -46.60 7.60 -31.79
C VAL A 18 -46.11 6.37 -31.03
N ALA A 19 -44.80 6.19 -30.94
CA ALA A 19 -44.18 5.23 -30.04
C ALA A 19 -43.86 5.94 -28.70
N VAL A 20 -44.70 5.68 -27.69
CA VAL A 20 -44.34 5.95 -26.29
C VAL A 20 -43.30 4.91 -25.90
N VAL A 21 -42.03 5.28 -25.94
CA VAL A 21 -40.96 4.51 -25.30
C VAL A 21 -41.04 4.82 -23.80
N VAL A 22 -41.68 3.92 -23.05
CA VAL A 22 -41.48 3.85 -21.59
C VAL A 22 -40.07 3.30 -21.39
N ALA A 23 -39.10 4.20 -21.33
CA ALA A 23 -37.77 3.87 -20.84
C ALA A 23 -37.91 3.53 -19.35
N PHE A 24 -37.82 2.25 -19.01
CA PHE A 24 -37.41 1.85 -17.67
C PHE A 24 -35.97 2.33 -17.48
N GLY A 25 -35.82 3.58 -17.03
CA GLY A 25 -34.56 4.08 -16.54
C GLY A 25 -34.10 3.15 -15.41
N ARG A 26 -33.04 2.39 -15.65
CA ARG A 26 -32.28 1.79 -14.56
C ARG A 26 -31.86 2.94 -13.66
N LEU A 27 -32.35 2.92 -12.42
CA LEU A 27 -31.81 3.74 -11.35
C LEU A 27 -30.27 3.59 -11.37
N PRO A 28 -29.51 4.69 -11.24
CA PRO A 28 -28.07 4.58 -11.06
C PRO A 28 -27.80 3.68 -9.86
N ALA A 29 -26.88 2.72 -10.03
CA ALA A 29 -26.44 1.88 -8.93
C ALA A 29 -25.97 2.80 -7.80
N ALA A 30 -26.65 2.73 -6.65
CA ALA A 30 -26.27 3.46 -5.46
C ALA A 30 -24.80 3.12 -5.15
N GLU A 31 -23.99 4.15 -4.89
CA GLU A 31 -22.62 3.95 -4.43
C GLU A 31 -22.64 3.07 -3.17
N SER A 32 -21.94 1.94 -3.22
CA SER A 32 -21.79 1.10 -2.04
C SER A 32 -20.99 1.88 -0.98
N PRO A 33 -21.50 2.02 0.26
CA PRO A 33 -20.76 2.67 1.33
C PRO A 33 -19.41 1.98 1.56
N SER A 34 -18.40 2.76 1.98
CA SER A 34 -17.08 2.22 2.32
C SER A 34 -17.23 1.13 3.38
N ILE A 35 -16.70 -0.07 3.10
CA ILE A 35 -16.73 -1.20 4.04
C ILE A 35 -15.66 -1.09 5.13
N TRP A 36 -14.62 -0.27 4.92
CA TRP A 36 -13.51 -0.13 5.87
C TRP A 36 -13.93 0.18 7.32
N PRO A 37 -14.87 1.11 7.61
CA PRO A 37 -15.29 1.41 8.98
C PRO A 37 -15.83 0.23 9.78
N THR A 38 -16.31 -0.84 9.12
CA THR A 38 -16.83 -2.04 9.82
C THR A 38 -15.73 -2.98 10.29
N ILE A 39 -14.55 -2.93 9.65
CA ILE A 39 -13.41 -3.81 9.97
C ILE A 39 -12.19 -3.06 10.49
N ALA A 40 -12.10 -1.75 10.33
CA ALA A 40 -10.97 -0.93 10.77
C ALA A 40 -10.56 -1.18 12.23
N PRO A 41 -11.49 -1.28 13.21
CA PRO A 41 -11.11 -1.57 14.60
C PRO A 41 -10.41 -2.93 14.79
N LEU A 42 -10.63 -3.89 13.87
CA LEU A 42 -10.01 -5.21 13.92
C LEU A 42 -8.53 -5.18 13.48
N PHE A 43 -8.07 -4.07 12.92
CA PHE A 43 -6.68 -3.84 12.50
C PHE A 43 -5.89 -3.00 13.52
N GLU A 44 -6.50 -2.65 14.65
CA GLU A 44 -5.83 -1.99 15.75
C GLU A 44 -5.36 -3.02 16.77
N VAL A 45 -4.09 -2.92 17.17
CA VAL A 45 -3.55 -3.76 18.25
C VAL A 45 -4.21 -3.33 19.57
N PRO A 46 -4.86 -4.25 20.31
CA PRO A 46 -5.42 -3.95 21.62
C PRO A 46 -4.37 -3.37 22.56
N VAL A 47 -4.79 -2.46 23.43
CA VAL A 47 -3.87 -1.69 24.30
C VAL A 47 -3.04 -2.64 25.18
N GLU A 48 -3.65 -3.71 25.67
CA GLU A 48 -3.01 -4.72 26.52
C GLU A 48 -1.89 -5.51 25.83
N TYR A 49 -1.86 -5.56 24.49
CA TYR A 49 -0.85 -6.29 23.72
C TYR A 49 0.04 -5.35 22.91
N ARG A 50 -0.07 -4.03 23.08
CA ARG A 50 0.67 -3.07 22.26
C ARG A 50 2.16 -3.16 22.57
N ASP A 51 2.96 -3.32 21.51
CA ASP A 51 4.43 -3.43 21.58
C ASP A 51 4.92 -4.61 22.47
N GLU A 52 4.06 -5.61 22.70
CA GLU A 52 4.41 -6.88 23.37
C GLU A 52 4.83 -7.92 22.34
N PHE A 53 6.07 -8.44 22.45
CA PHE A 53 6.65 -9.37 21.47
C PHE A 53 6.87 -10.79 22.00
N GLY A 54 6.64 -11.02 23.30
CA GLY A 54 6.80 -12.34 23.93
C GLY A 54 8.22 -12.89 23.81
N ALA A 55 8.35 -14.22 23.89
CA ALA A 55 9.62 -14.93 23.76
C ALA A 55 10.02 -15.25 22.30
N TYR A 56 9.25 -14.77 21.32
CA TYR A 56 9.49 -15.04 19.91
C TYR A 56 10.75 -14.33 19.41
N ARG A 57 11.59 -15.04 18.65
CA ARG A 57 12.73 -14.44 17.96
C ARG A 57 12.26 -13.38 16.97
N SER A 58 12.77 -12.15 17.04
CA SER A 58 12.34 -11.09 16.11
C SER A 58 12.67 -11.44 14.64
N PRO A 59 11.71 -11.32 13.70
CA PRO A 59 11.99 -11.38 12.26
C PRO A 59 12.86 -10.21 11.76
N LEU A 60 13.01 -9.15 12.57
CA LEU A 60 13.86 -8.00 12.29
C LEU A 60 15.32 -8.19 12.76
N LEU A 61 15.73 -9.44 12.98
CA LEU A 61 17.10 -9.83 13.28
C LEU A 61 17.57 -10.86 12.26
N PHE A 62 18.71 -10.61 11.61
CA PHE A 62 19.42 -11.59 10.80
C PHE A 62 20.00 -12.72 11.67
N ASN A 63 20.38 -13.83 11.05
CA ASN A 63 21.04 -14.95 11.76
C ASN A 63 22.42 -14.61 12.33
N ASP A 64 23.13 -13.67 11.72
CA ASP A 64 24.42 -13.18 12.22
C ASP A 64 24.27 -12.16 13.38
N GLY A 65 23.04 -11.84 13.76
CA GLY A 65 22.71 -10.88 14.82
C GLY A 65 22.58 -9.43 14.35
N ALA A 66 22.75 -9.13 13.06
CA ALA A 66 22.50 -7.79 12.54
C ALA A 66 21.01 -7.44 12.59
N MET A 67 20.71 -6.16 12.82
CA MET A 67 19.34 -5.64 12.82
C MET A 67 18.85 -5.36 11.39
N VAL A 68 17.56 -5.56 11.17
CA VAL A 68 16.85 -5.17 9.94
C VAL A 68 16.27 -3.77 10.16
N GLU A 69 16.90 -2.75 9.58
CA GLU A 69 16.54 -1.34 9.83
C GLU A 69 15.90 -0.65 8.62
N THR A 70 16.00 -1.25 7.43
CA THR A 70 15.46 -0.69 6.19
C THR A 70 14.59 -1.70 5.41
N PRO A 71 13.75 -1.23 4.47
CA PRO A 71 13.03 -2.13 3.54
C PRO A 71 13.94 -3.05 2.71
N ASP A 72 15.14 -2.58 2.34
CA ASP A 72 16.11 -3.39 1.60
C ASP A 72 16.73 -4.48 2.50
N ASP A 73 16.95 -4.19 3.79
CA ASP A 73 17.31 -5.21 4.77
C ASP A 73 16.22 -6.25 4.91
N TRP A 74 14.95 -5.82 4.97
CA TRP A 74 13.82 -6.75 5.03
C TRP A 74 13.77 -7.64 3.79
N ALA A 75 13.98 -7.11 2.60
CA ALA A 75 14.02 -7.93 1.39
C ALA A 75 15.06 -9.06 1.49
N ARG A 76 16.27 -8.74 2.01
CA ARG A 76 17.32 -9.74 2.26
C ARG A 76 16.93 -10.73 3.36
N ARG A 77 16.42 -10.24 4.49
CA ARG A 77 16.01 -11.09 5.61
C ARG A 77 14.82 -12.00 5.24
N ARG A 78 13.90 -11.51 4.43
CA ARG A 78 12.78 -12.29 3.90
C ARG A 78 13.30 -13.46 3.05
N THR A 79 14.27 -13.22 2.16
CA THR A 79 14.91 -14.29 1.38
C THR A 79 15.62 -15.30 2.27
N GLU A 80 16.33 -14.84 3.30
CA GLU A 80 16.97 -15.71 4.30
C GLU A 80 15.93 -16.58 5.03
N LEU A 81 14.89 -15.98 5.61
CA LEU A 81 13.79 -16.69 6.29
C LEU A 81 13.11 -17.71 5.37
N LEU A 82 12.76 -17.31 4.15
CA LEU A 82 12.08 -18.20 3.21
C LEU A 82 12.95 -19.41 2.84
N ARG A 83 14.25 -19.21 2.63
CA ARG A 83 15.20 -20.30 2.39
C ARG A 83 15.23 -21.27 3.57
N GLU A 84 15.34 -20.76 4.80
CA GLU A 84 15.42 -21.61 6.00
C GLU A 84 14.16 -22.47 6.19
N TRP A 85 12.98 -21.90 5.97
CA TRP A 85 11.73 -22.65 6.03
C TRP A 85 11.68 -23.73 4.94
N HIS A 86 12.12 -23.44 3.72
CA HIS A 86 12.23 -24.46 2.67
C HIS A 86 13.27 -25.53 2.97
N ASP A 87 14.42 -25.18 3.54
CA ASP A 87 15.47 -26.15 3.91
C ASP A 87 14.97 -27.10 5.00
N LEU A 88 14.24 -26.59 5.98
CA LEU A 88 13.61 -27.40 7.04
C LEU A 88 12.52 -28.31 6.48
N MET A 89 11.63 -27.78 5.63
CA MET A 89 10.48 -28.54 5.15
C MET A 89 10.75 -29.35 3.88
N GLY A 90 11.90 -29.20 3.26
CA GLY A 90 12.22 -29.78 1.95
C GLY A 90 11.78 -28.88 0.78
N PRO A 91 12.55 -28.91 -0.33
CA PRO A 91 12.37 -28.00 -1.46
C PRO A 91 11.08 -28.31 -2.24
N TRP A 92 10.54 -27.29 -2.89
CA TRP A 92 9.48 -27.46 -3.89
C TRP A 92 10.08 -27.82 -5.24
N PRO A 93 9.39 -28.67 -6.04
CA PRO A 93 9.59 -28.67 -7.48
C PRO A 93 9.22 -27.29 -8.07
N PRO A 94 9.60 -27.01 -9.32
CA PRO A 94 9.06 -25.85 -10.04
C PRO A 94 7.53 -25.83 -9.98
N VAL A 95 6.98 -24.65 -9.65
CA VAL A 95 5.54 -24.40 -9.78
C VAL A 95 5.18 -24.50 -11.25
N LEU A 96 4.04 -25.13 -11.55
CA LEU A 96 3.58 -25.36 -12.92
C LEU A 96 3.30 -24.03 -13.63
N ASP A 97 3.79 -23.89 -14.86
CA ASP A 97 3.55 -22.69 -15.68
C ASP A 97 2.09 -22.61 -16.15
N ARG A 98 1.50 -23.76 -16.51
CA ARG A 98 0.13 -23.89 -17.01
C ARG A 98 -0.52 -25.16 -16.47
N PRO A 99 -0.89 -25.21 -15.18
CA PRO A 99 -1.61 -26.35 -14.61
C PRO A 99 -2.89 -26.62 -15.40
N ARG A 100 -3.18 -27.90 -15.69
CA ARG A 100 -4.38 -28.30 -16.40
C ARG A 100 -5.63 -28.15 -15.53
N VAL A 101 -6.68 -27.56 -16.10
CA VAL A 101 -8.01 -27.45 -15.47
C VAL A 101 -9.05 -28.05 -16.41
N GLU A 102 -9.68 -29.14 -15.99
CA GLU A 102 -10.75 -29.81 -16.72
C GLU A 102 -12.10 -29.52 -16.03
N VAL A 103 -13.09 -29.04 -16.78
CA VAL A 103 -14.47 -28.87 -16.27
C VAL A 103 -15.23 -30.17 -16.49
N LEU A 104 -15.55 -30.87 -15.40
CA LEU A 104 -16.26 -32.15 -15.41
C LEU A 104 -17.78 -31.97 -15.53
N ARG A 105 -18.32 -30.94 -14.86
CA ARG A 105 -19.75 -30.61 -14.87
C ARG A 105 -19.92 -29.11 -14.65
N SER A 106 -20.94 -28.51 -15.25
CA SER A 106 -21.32 -27.12 -15.04
C SER A 106 -22.81 -27.00 -14.79
N GLU A 107 -23.21 -26.19 -13.83
CA GLU A 107 -24.60 -25.91 -13.51
C GLU A 107 -24.77 -24.48 -13.01
N ARG A 108 -25.91 -23.85 -13.31
CA ARG A 108 -26.24 -22.53 -12.78
C ARG A 108 -26.84 -22.68 -11.39
N ARG A 109 -26.38 -21.88 -10.42
CA ARG A 109 -26.89 -21.85 -9.04
C ARG A 109 -26.97 -20.40 -8.58
N GLU A 110 -28.15 -19.94 -8.20
CA GLU A 110 -28.38 -18.58 -7.69
C GLU A 110 -27.86 -17.50 -8.68
N ASN A 111 -26.94 -16.64 -8.22
CA ASN A 111 -26.30 -15.57 -9.00
C ASN A 111 -24.91 -15.96 -9.53
N PHE A 112 -24.64 -17.25 -9.70
CA PHE A 112 -23.35 -17.76 -10.19
C PHE A 112 -23.50 -19.06 -11.00
N THR A 113 -22.42 -19.44 -11.67
CA THR A 113 -22.23 -20.75 -12.29
C THR A 113 -21.28 -21.58 -11.43
N GLN A 114 -21.72 -22.77 -11.04
CA GLN A 114 -20.94 -23.75 -10.29
C GLN A 114 -20.37 -24.80 -11.26
N ARG A 115 -19.06 -25.01 -11.20
CA ARG A 115 -18.35 -25.99 -12.05
C ARG A 115 -17.62 -27.01 -11.17
N ARG A 116 -17.89 -28.30 -11.37
CA ARG A 116 -17.01 -29.35 -10.86
C ARG A 116 -15.78 -29.39 -11.76
N VAL A 117 -14.61 -29.30 -11.16
CA VAL A 117 -13.34 -29.20 -11.88
C VAL A 117 -12.37 -30.26 -11.41
N ARG A 118 -11.48 -30.71 -12.29
CA ARG A 118 -10.30 -31.50 -11.99
C ARG A 118 -9.08 -30.65 -12.31
N LEU A 119 -8.26 -30.35 -11.29
CA LEU A 119 -7.08 -29.49 -11.40
C LEU A 119 -5.80 -30.29 -11.19
N GLU A 120 -4.80 -29.96 -11.98
CA GLU A 120 -3.42 -30.40 -11.77
C GLU A 120 -2.77 -29.60 -10.63
N VAL A 121 -2.51 -30.26 -9.51
CA VAL A 121 -1.99 -29.64 -8.27
C VAL A 121 -0.50 -29.93 -8.06
N ALA A 122 0.05 -30.89 -8.78
CA ALA A 122 1.48 -31.20 -8.89
C ALA A 122 1.70 -31.96 -10.22
N PRO A 123 2.94 -32.15 -10.70
CA PRO A 123 3.20 -32.84 -11.96
C PRO A 123 2.48 -34.19 -12.05
N ASP A 124 1.55 -34.33 -13.00
CA ASP A 124 0.70 -35.51 -13.22
C ASP A 124 -0.15 -35.94 -12.01
N GLN A 125 -0.39 -35.03 -11.07
CA GLN A 125 -1.28 -35.24 -9.94
C GLN A 125 -2.48 -34.31 -10.00
N PHE A 126 -3.67 -34.91 -9.86
CA PHE A 126 -4.93 -34.19 -9.99
C PHE A 126 -5.76 -34.26 -8.73
N THR A 127 -6.43 -33.16 -8.43
CA THR A 127 -7.43 -33.06 -7.35
C THR A 127 -8.72 -32.49 -7.90
N GLU A 128 -9.85 -33.02 -7.45
CA GLU A 128 -11.15 -32.47 -7.81
C GLU A 128 -11.56 -31.36 -6.84
N GLY A 129 -12.30 -30.40 -7.38
CA GLY A 129 -12.79 -29.25 -6.64
C GLY A 129 -14.01 -28.61 -7.29
N TRP A 130 -14.42 -27.47 -6.72
CA TRP A 130 -15.53 -26.67 -7.20
C TRP A 130 -15.03 -25.26 -7.51
N LEU A 131 -15.25 -24.83 -8.75
CA LEU A 131 -15.02 -23.46 -9.21
C LEU A 131 -16.38 -22.76 -9.30
N LEU A 132 -16.60 -21.74 -8.48
CA LEU A 132 -17.81 -20.92 -8.53
C LEU A 132 -17.48 -19.59 -9.21
N VAL A 133 -18.24 -19.25 -10.26
CA VAL A 133 -18.03 -18.06 -11.09
C VAL A 133 -19.28 -17.18 -11.04
N PRO A 134 -19.21 -15.95 -10.49
CA PRO A 134 -20.37 -15.08 -10.37
C PRO A 134 -20.91 -14.64 -11.74
N ASP A 135 -22.21 -14.39 -11.81
CA ASP A 135 -22.85 -13.83 -13.00
C ASP A 135 -22.32 -12.40 -13.25
N GLY A 136 -22.03 -12.07 -14.51
CA GLY A 136 -21.63 -10.72 -14.91
C GLY A 136 -20.46 -10.69 -15.89
N LYS A 137 -19.96 -9.49 -16.17
CA LYS A 137 -18.74 -9.29 -16.96
C LYS A 137 -17.56 -9.15 -15.99
N GLY A 138 -16.68 -10.15 -15.98
CA GLY A 138 -15.39 -10.11 -15.27
C GLY A 138 -14.39 -9.13 -15.92
N PRO A 139 -13.09 -9.22 -15.57
CA PRO A 139 -12.51 -10.17 -14.62
C PRO A 139 -12.88 -9.86 -13.16
N PHE A 140 -12.99 -10.89 -12.33
CA PHE A 140 -13.44 -10.82 -10.95
C PHE A 140 -12.28 -10.99 -9.97
N PRO A 141 -12.34 -10.36 -8.78
CA PRO A 141 -11.47 -10.78 -7.69
C PRO A 141 -11.78 -12.23 -7.30
N THR A 142 -10.78 -12.92 -6.79
CA THR A 142 -10.81 -14.38 -6.64
C THR A 142 -10.30 -14.80 -5.27
N VAL A 143 -10.88 -15.86 -4.69
CA VAL A 143 -10.37 -16.44 -3.44
C VAL A 143 -10.24 -17.95 -3.55
N PHE A 144 -9.06 -18.47 -3.26
CA PHE A 144 -8.78 -19.90 -3.12
C PHE A 144 -9.16 -20.37 -1.69
N VAL A 145 -9.89 -21.48 -1.59
CA VAL A 145 -10.45 -21.99 -0.34
C VAL A 145 -10.15 -23.48 -0.14
N PRO A 146 -8.98 -23.85 0.40
CA PRO A 146 -8.65 -25.24 0.68
C PRO A 146 -9.37 -25.76 1.93
N PHE A 147 -9.78 -27.04 1.89
CA PHE A 147 -10.31 -27.74 3.06
C PHE A 147 -10.09 -29.26 2.96
N TYR A 148 -10.66 -30.03 3.90
CA TYR A 148 -10.61 -31.50 3.87
C TYR A 148 -11.23 -32.04 2.58
N GLU A 149 -12.46 -31.62 2.30
CA GLU A 149 -13.24 -31.89 1.09
C GLU A 149 -13.76 -30.59 0.48
N PRO A 150 -13.88 -30.50 -0.87
CA PRO A 150 -14.24 -29.25 -1.53
C PRO A 150 -15.71 -28.84 -1.33
N GLU A 151 -16.61 -29.77 -0.95
CA GLU A 151 -18.05 -29.56 -0.80
C GLU A 151 -18.42 -28.62 0.35
N THR A 152 -17.63 -28.59 1.43
CA THR A 152 -17.91 -27.75 2.61
C THR A 152 -18.02 -26.29 2.22
N SER A 153 -16.99 -25.75 1.59
CA SER A 153 -16.92 -24.31 1.37
C SER A 153 -17.88 -23.80 0.30
N VAL A 154 -18.39 -24.67 -0.56
CA VAL A 154 -19.42 -24.34 -1.56
C VAL A 154 -20.85 -24.60 -1.06
N GLY A 155 -21.01 -24.95 0.22
CA GLY A 155 -22.32 -25.17 0.85
C GLY A 155 -23.10 -26.32 0.22
N LEU A 156 -22.42 -27.45 -0.01
CA LEU A 156 -23.03 -28.72 -0.45
C LEU A 156 -23.07 -29.78 0.65
N ASN A 157 -22.74 -29.41 1.90
CA ASN A 157 -22.92 -30.25 3.08
C ASN A 157 -23.65 -29.49 4.20
N ASP A 158 -23.80 -30.13 5.34
CA ASP A 158 -24.52 -29.65 6.53
C ASP A 158 -23.65 -28.82 7.50
N LYS A 159 -22.36 -28.60 7.19
CA LYS A 159 -21.45 -27.82 8.05
C LYS A 159 -21.78 -26.34 7.96
N VAL A 160 -22.52 -25.85 8.95
CA VAL A 160 -22.93 -24.45 9.07
C VAL A 160 -21.72 -23.51 9.17
N ASN A 161 -21.80 -22.34 8.51
CA ASN A 161 -20.80 -21.26 8.52
C ASN A 161 -19.38 -21.62 8.04
N ARG A 162 -19.18 -22.74 7.36
CA ARG A 162 -17.89 -23.07 6.71
C ARG A 162 -17.91 -22.83 5.19
N ASP A 163 -18.99 -22.24 4.70
CA ASP A 163 -19.34 -21.99 3.31
C ASP A 163 -18.67 -20.71 2.75
N PHE A 164 -17.39 -20.46 3.07
CA PHE A 164 -16.70 -19.22 2.67
C PHE A 164 -16.73 -18.97 1.15
N ALA A 165 -16.50 -20.01 0.35
CA ALA A 165 -16.49 -19.90 -1.11
C ALA A 165 -17.87 -19.47 -1.63
N LEU A 166 -18.94 -20.07 -1.10
CA LEU A 166 -20.32 -19.68 -1.44
C LEU A 166 -20.62 -18.23 -1.02
N GLN A 167 -20.25 -17.82 0.20
CA GLN A 167 -20.50 -16.48 0.71
C GLN A 167 -19.77 -15.39 -0.09
N LEU A 168 -18.53 -15.64 -0.48
CA LEU A 168 -17.73 -14.74 -1.33
C LEU A 168 -18.26 -14.69 -2.76
N THR A 169 -18.64 -15.84 -3.34
CA THR A 169 -19.17 -15.84 -4.71
C THR A 169 -20.50 -15.12 -4.86
N ARG A 170 -21.39 -15.24 -3.87
CA ARG A 170 -22.62 -14.42 -3.82
C ARG A 170 -22.35 -12.91 -3.88
N ARG A 171 -21.14 -12.48 -3.51
CA ARG A 171 -20.68 -11.08 -3.47
C ARG A 171 -19.75 -10.71 -4.63
N GLY A 172 -19.69 -11.54 -5.68
CA GLY A 172 -18.98 -11.21 -6.91
C GLY A 172 -17.52 -11.64 -6.96
N PHE A 173 -17.12 -12.62 -6.14
CA PHE A 173 -15.82 -13.27 -6.22
C PHE A 173 -15.88 -14.59 -7.00
N VAL A 174 -14.90 -14.84 -7.85
CA VAL A 174 -14.63 -16.23 -8.27
C VAL A 174 -14.06 -16.96 -7.06
N THR A 175 -14.48 -18.20 -6.82
CA THR A 175 -13.90 -19.01 -5.75
C THR A 175 -13.55 -20.39 -6.24
N LEU A 176 -12.40 -20.91 -5.77
CA LEU A 176 -11.97 -22.28 -6.02
C LEU A 176 -11.83 -23.00 -4.70
N SER A 177 -12.66 -24.02 -4.50
CA SER A 177 -12.60 -24.91 -3.35
C SER A 177 -12.01 -26.26 -3.78
N ILE A 178 -10.94 -26.72 -3.12
CA ILE A 178 -10.37 -28.05 -3.33
C ILE A 178 -10.29 -28.82 -2.02
N GLY A 179 -10.32 -30.15 -2.13
CA GLY A 179 -10.05 -31.04 -1.00
C GLY A 179 -8.56 -31.35 -0.83
N THR A 180 -8.28 -32.21 0.14
CA THR A 180 -6.94 -32.76 0.34
C THR A 180 -6.49 -33.54 -0.90
N PRO A 181 -5.30 -33.26 -1.46
CA PRO A 181 -4.76 -34.05 -2.56
C PRO A 181 -4.69 -35.53 -2.17
N GLU A 182 -5.14 -36.41 -3.07
CA GLU A 182 -5.27 -37.86 -2.83
C GLU A 182 -6.27 -38.28 -1.72
N GLY A 183 -6.99 -37.33 -1.10
CA GLY A 183 -8.23 -37.57 -0.36
C GLY A 183 -8.12 -37.87 1.14
N ASP A 184 -6.93 -38.13 1.69
CA ASP A 184 -6.75 -38.40 3.13
C ASP A 184 -5.86 -37.34 3.81
N ALA A 185 -6.47 -36.48 4.63
CA ALA A 185 -5.77 -35.44 5.40
C ALA A 185 -4.86 -35.99 6.51
N TRP A 186 -5.04 -37.25 6.91
CA TRP A 186 -4.23 -37.89 7.94
C TRP A 186 -3.10 -38.75 7.37
N ARG A 187 -3.19 -39.08 6.08
CA ARG A 187 -2.17 -39.78 5.30
C ARG A 187 -2.03 -39.10 3.94
N PRO A 188 -1.58 -37.84 3.92
CA PRO A 188 -1.56 -37.10 2.68
C PRO A 188 -0.63 -37.74 1.67
N GLY A 189 -1.19 -37.99 0.50
CA GLY A 189 -0.40 -38.25 -0.67
C GLY A 189 0.43 -37.03 -1.03
N ARG A 190 1.73 -37.24 -1.19
CA ARG A 190 2.70 -36.19 -1.55
C ARG A 190 3.22 -36.34 -2.98
N GLY A 191 2.72 -37.34 -3.69
CA GLY A 191 3.26 -37.71 -4.99
C GLY A 191 4.79 -37.89 -4.99
N PRO A 192 5.49 -37.41 -6.04
CA PRO A 192 6.94 -37.47 -6.11
C PRO A 192 7.64 -36.41 -5.24
N VAL A 193 6.90 -35.57 -4.51
CA VAL A 193 7.45 -34.45 -3.75
C VAL A 193 7.98 -34.95 -2.40
N THR A 194 9.22 -34.60 -2.08
CA THR A 194 9.91 -35.03 -0.86
C THR A 194 9.69 -34.10 0.33
N SER A 195 9.01 -32.97 0.14
CA SER A 195 8.75 -32.00 1.20
C SER A 195 7.79 -32.53 2.28
N GLN A 196 7.75 -31.82 3.40
CA GLN A 196 6.78 -32.02 4.48
C GLN A 196 5.36 -31.82 3.95
N PRO A 197 4.37 -32.59 4.44
CA PRO A 197 2.99 -32.49 3.97
C PRO A 197 2.42 -31.07 3.90
N LEU A 198 2.65 -30.23 4.93
CA LEU A 198 2.12 -28.86 4.94
C LEU A 198 2.81 -27.94 3.92
N SER A 199 4.08 -28.21 3.61
CA SER A 199 4.82 -27.55 2.54
C SER A 199 4.32 -27.98 1.16
N TYR A 200 4.02 -29.27 0.97
CA TYR A 200 3.39 -29.79 -0.23
C TYR A 200 2.00 -29.17 -0.49
N TYR A 201 1.20 -28.96 0.55
CA TYR A 201 -0.07 -28.25 0.43
C TYR A 201 0.12 -26.81 -0.07
N ALA A 202 1.07 -26.07 0.48
CA ALA A 202 1.38 -24.73 -0.01
C ALA A 202 1.86 -24.73 -1.47
N TYR A 203 2.64 -25.73 -1.89
CA TYR A 203 2.99 -25.95 -3.30
C TYR A 203 1.76 -26.20 -4.19
N ALA A 204 0.85 -27.08 -3.75
CA ALA A 204 -0.41 -27.34 -4.44
C ALA A 204 -1.26 -26.06 -4.57
N ALA A 205 -1.30 -25.22 -3.52
CA ALA A 205 -1.98 -23.93 -3.56
C ALA A 205 -1.33 -22.95 -4.54
N ALA A 206 -0.01 -22.96 -4.68
CA ALA A 206 0.70 -22.16 -5.69
C ALA A 206 0.33 -22.59 -7.11
N ASN A 207 0.18 -23.89 -7.37
CA ASN A 207 -0.32 -24.40 -8.65
C ASN A 207 -1.79 -24.04 -8.88
N CYS A 208 -2.64 -24.08 -7.85
CA CYS A 208 -4.02 -23.59 -7.95
C CYS A 208 -4.09 -22.08 -8.23
N TRP A 209 -3.18 -21.29 -7.65
CA TRP A 209 -3.05 -19.86 -7.95
C TRP A 209 -2.75 -19.66 -9.44
N GLN A 210 -1.80 -20.42 -10.01
CA GLN A 210 -1.44 -20.32 -11.44
C GLN A 210 -2.61 -20.71 -12.34
N ALA A 211 -3.34 -21.77 -11.97
CA ALA A 211 -4.54 -22.21 -12.68
C ALA A 211 -5.62 -21.11 -12.68
N LEU A 212 -5.88 -20.49 -11.53
CA LEU A 212 -6.84 -19.39 -11.40
C LEU A 212 -6.41 -18.17 -12.20
N ALA A 213 -5.15 -17.75 -12.09
CA ALA A 213 -4.60 -16.59 -12.79
C ALA A 213 -4.68 -16.72 -14.33
N ALA A 214 -4.75 -17.94 -14.85
CA ALA A 214 -4.90 -18.22 -16.27
C ALA A 214 -6.35 -18.17 -16.78
N LEU A 215 -7.36 -18.12 -15.89
CA LEU A 215 -8.75 -18.07 -16.29
C LEU A 215 -9.15 -16.66 -16.76
N PRO A 216 -9.86 -16.51 -17.89
CA PRO A 216 -10.25 -15.20 -18.42
C PRO A 216 -11.24 -14.45 -17.52
N GLU A 217 -12.00 -15.16 -16.68
CA GLU A 217 -12.88 -14.56 -15.67
C GLU A 217 -12.16 -14.04 -14.42
N VAL A 218 -10.87 -14.32 -14.23
CA VAL A 218 -10.13 -13.98 -13.01
C VAL A 218 -9.23 -12.76 -13.22
N ASP A 219 -9.21 -11.87 -12.23
CA ASP A 219 -8.21 -10.82 -12.13
C ASP A 219 -6.99 -11.35 -11.36
N ALA A 220 -5.91 -11.66 -12.09
CA ALA A 220 -4.70 -12.26 -11.53
C ALA A 220 -4.03 -11.39 -10.45
N GLY A 221 -4.26 -10.07 -10.42
CA GLY A 221 -3.74 -9.19 -9.38
C GLY A 221 -4.56 -9.21 -8.09
N ARG A 222 -5.72 -9.90 -8.07
CA ARG A 222 -6.67 -9.89 -6.96
C ARG A 222 -7.09 -11.30 -6.53
N ILE A 223 -6.10 -12.19 -6.34
CA ILE A 223 -6.31 -13.56 -5.86
C ILE A 223 -5.91 -13.65 -4.39
N GLY A 224 -6.88 -13.90 -3.50
CA GLY A 224 -6.66 -14.17 -2.08
C GLY A 224 -6.74 -15.65 -1.71
N VAL A 225 -6.47 -15.97 -0.45
CA VAL A 225 -6.61 -17.34 0.10
C VAL A 225 -7.24 -17.32 1.49
N VAL A 226 -8.11 -18.28 1.77
CA VAL A 226 -8.69 -18.49 3.11
C VAL A 226 -9.01 -19.95 3.43
N GLY A 227 -8.91 -20.33 4.69
CA GLY A 227 -9.41 -21.62 5.16
C GLY A 227 -9.68 -21.65 6.66
N GLN A 228 -10.40 -22.67 7.11
CA GLN A 228 -10.73 -22.90 8.53
C GLN A 228 -9.96 -24.11 9.08
N SER A 229 -9.46 -24.01 10.31
CA SER A 229 -8.78 -25.11 11.01
C SER A 229 -7.63 -25.68 10.17
N TYR A 230 -7.66 -26.97 9.81
CA TYR A 230 -6.78 -27.60 8.81
C TYR A 230 -6.60 -26.76 7.52
N GLY A 231 -7.71 -26.32 6.91
CA GLY A 231 -7.66 -25.45 5.74
C GLY A 231 -7.04 -24.08 6.04
N GLY A 232 -7.13 -23.61 7.29
CA GLY A 232 -6.47 -22.39 7.75
C GLY A 232 -4.95 -22.55 7.85
N LYS A 233 -4.46 -23.71 8.32
CA LYS A 233 -3.03 -24.05 8.32
C LYS A 233 -2.48 -24.05 6.89
N TRP A 234 -3.22 -24.69 5.99
CA TRP A 234 -2.91 -24.69 4.57
C TRP A 234 -2.89 -23.27 3.99
N ALA A 235 -3.95 -22.47 4.21
CA ALA A 235 -4.05 -21.10 3.75
C ALA A 235 -2.91 -20.20 4.27
N MET A 236 -2.50 -20.38 5.53
CA MET A 236 -1.39 -19.63 6.13
C MET A 236 -0.07 -19.92 5.42
N PHE A 237 0.26 -21.20 5.26
CA PHE A 237 1.51 -21.62 4.58
C PHE A 237 1.48 -21.24 3.09
N ALA A 238 0.34 -21.40 2.41
CA ALA A 238 0.16 -20.96 1.04
C ALA A 238 0.39 -19.45 0.90
N GLY A 239 -0.23 -18.66 1.79
CA GLY A 239 -0.08 -17.21 1.83
C GLY A 239 1.36 -16.78 2.10
N ALA A 240 2.05 -17.41 3.04
CA ALA A 240 3.42 -17.05 3.42
C ALA A 240 4.47 -17.46 2.36
N LEU A 241 4.36 -18.68 1.83
CA LEU A 241 5.37 -19.28 0.95
C LEU A 241 5.15 -18.96 -0.54
N TRP A 242 3.94 -18.56 -0.93
CA TRP A 242 3.64 -18.09 -2.28
C TRP A 242 3.23 -16.61 -2.28
N GLU A 243 4.17 -15.75 -2.65
CA GLU A 243 4.01 -14.30 -2.52
C GLU A 243 2.96 -13.67 -3.44
N LYS A 244 2.48 -14.41 -4.45
CA LYS A 244 1.51 -13.90 -5.42
C LYS A 244 0.05 -13.86 -4.91
N PHE A 245 -0.26 -14.49 -3.78
CA PHE A 245 -1.56 -14.27 -3.14
C PHE A 245 -1.63 -12.81 -2.65
N ALA A 246 -2.61 -12.04 -3.11
CA ALA A 246 -2.75 -10.61 -2.82
C ALA A 246 -3.31 -10.31 -1.42
N ALA A 247 -4.05 -11.26 -0.81
CA ALA A 247 -4.60 -11.14 0.54
C ALA A 247 -4.73 -12.53 1.19
N VAL A 248 -4.44 -12.62 2.48
CA VAL A 248 -4.45 -13.88 3.24
C VAL A 248 -5.39 -13.75 4.43
N ALA A 249 -6.34 -14.66 4.57
CA ALA A 249 -7.13 -14.80 5.79
C ALA A 249 -7.07 -16.23 6.31
N VAL A 250 -7.17 -16.41 7.62
CA VAL A 250 -7.22 -17.73 8.25
C VAL A 250 -8.29 -17.74 9.33
N SER A 251 -8.98 -18.87 9.51
CA SER A 251 -9.99 -19.03 10.56
C SER A 251 -9.60 -20.12 11.54
N ASP A 252 -9.15 -19.68 12.71
CA ASP A 252 -8.75 -20.50 13.87
C ASP A 252 -7.81 -21.69 13.56
N PRO A 253 -6.71 -21.53 12.79
CA PRO A 253 -5.76 -22.61 12.53
C PRO A 253 -4.83 -22.94 13.71
N GLY A 254 -4.74 -22.08 14.74
CA GLY A 254 -3.58 -22.06 15.62
C GLY A 254 -2.42 -21.36 14.91
N ILE A 255 -2.34 -20.04 15.00
CA ILE A 255 -1.34 -19.21 14.30
C ILE A 255 0.03 -19.21 15.00
N VAL A 256 0.20 -19.96 16.08
CA VAL A 256 1.48 -20.22 16.74
C VAL A 256 1.56 -21.67 17.17
N PHE A 257 2.77 -22.17 17.41
CA PHE A 257 2.93 -23.48 18.03
C PHE A 257 2.48 -23.43 19.49
N ASP A 258 1.61 -24.36 19.86
CA ASP A 258 1.08 -24.46 21.21
C ASP A 258 0.74 -25.92 21.54
N GLU A 259 1.67 -26.57 22.24
CA GLU A 259 1.52 -27.97 22.63
C GLU A 259 0.51 -28.18 23.76
N THR A 260 0.01 -27.11 24.39
CA THR A 260 -1.09 -27.23 25.35
C THR A 260 -2.44 -27.44 24.66
N ARG A 261 -2.49 -27.22 23.33
CA ARG A 261 -3.71 -27.22 22.52
C ARG A 261 -3.69 -28.34 21.47
N PRO A 262 -4.43 -29.45 21.69
CA PRO A 262 -4.34 -30.63 20.82
C PRO A 262 -4.87 -30.40 19.39
N ASN A 263 -5.60 -29.31 19.10
CA ASN A 263 -6.06 -28.98 17.75
C ASN A 263 -5.04 -28.17 16.93
N VAL A 264 -4.04 -27.58 17.58
CA VAL A 264 -2.95 -26.84 16.92
C VAL A 264 -2.03 -27.82 16.18
N ASN A 265 -1.62 -28.90 16.85
CA ASN A 265 -1.07 -30.16 16.30
C ASN A 265 -0.12 -30.14 15.08
N TYR A 266 0.65 -29.09 14.84
CA TYR A 266 1.65 -29.04 13.75
C TYR A 266 2.75 -30.12 13.86
N TRP A 267 2.95 -30.67 15.05
CA TRP A 267 3.87 -31.78 15.32
C TRP A 267 3.43 -33.12 14.72
N GLU A 268 2.21 -33.21 14.18
CA GLU A 268 1.73 -34.49 13.65
C GLU A 268 2.35 -34.82 12.28
N PRO A 269 2.48 -36.12 11.93
CA PRO A 269 3.14 -36.54 10.69
C PRO A 269 2.46 -36.11 9.40
N TRP A 270 1.23 -35.60 9.43
CA TRP A 270 0.52 -35.03 8.28
C TRP A 270 0.69 -33.50 8.18
N TYR A 271 1.58 -32.90 8.98
CA TYR A 271 1.96 -31.49 8.89
C TYR A 271 3.48 -31.29 8.81
N LEU A 272 4.14 -31.03 9.94
CA LEU A 272 5.58 -30.75 10.07
C LEU A 272 6.33 -31.83 10.86
N GLY A 273 5.61 -32.83 11.38
CA GLY A 273 6.19 -33.93 12.14
C GLY A 273 6.56 -35.16 11.31
N PHE A 274 6.50 -35.07 9.97
CA PHE A 274 6.78 -36.24 9.13
C PHE A 274 8.26 -36.57 9.17
N ASP A 275 8.57 -37.78 9.66
CA ASP A 275 9.89 -38.37 9.65
C ASP A 275 9.75 -39.86 9.30
N PRO A 276 10.30 -40.31 8.15
CA PRO A 276 10.19 -41.70 7.74
C PRO A 276 11.10 -42.64 8.55
N ASP A 277 12.19 -42.11 9.10
CA ASP A 277 13.20 -42.87 9.84
C ASP A 277 12.83 -42.96 11.32
N LEU A 278 12.15 -41.93 11.84
CA LEU A 278 11.69 -41.84 13.23
C LEU A 278 10.18 -41.49 13.29
N PRO A 279 9.29 -42.43 12.93
CA PRO A 279 7.85 -42.16 12.96
C PRO A 279 7.33 -41.98 14.39
N ARG A 280 6.36 -41.07 14.58
CA ARG A 280 5.72 -40.87 15.88
C ARG A 280 5.00 -42.13 16.37
N PRO A 281 5.18 -42.54 17.64
CA PRO A 281 4.51 -43.71 18.21
C PRO A 281 2.98 -43.61 18.20
N ALA A 282 2.43 -42.43 18.50
CA ALA A 282 0.99 -42.21 18.59
C ALA A 282 0.59 -40.78 18.22
N ARG A 283 -0.69 -40.58 17.90
CA ARG A 283 -1.28 -39.24 17.79
C ARG A 283 -1.43 -38.61 19.17
N GLY A 284 -1.39 -37.29 19.22
CA GLY A 284 -1.58 -36.50 20.44
C GLY A 284 -0.40 -35.58 20.73
N VAL A 285 -0.57 -34.77 21.78
CA VAL A 285 0.41 -33.78 22.25
C VAL A 285 1.77 -34.45 22.51
N PRO A 286 2.90 -33.79 22.20
CA PRO A 286 4.23 -34.33 22.48
C PRO A 286 4.47 -34.59 23.97
N THR A 287 5.01 -35.76 24.29
CA THR A 287 5.49 -36.14 25.63
C THR A 287 6.84 -36.86 25.51
N ALA A 288 7.45 -37.26 26.64
CA ALA A 288 8.65 -38.08 26.61
C ALA A 288 8.42 -39.43 25.90
N GLU A 289 7.24 -40.03 26.07
CA GLU A 289 6.84 -41.31 25.46
C GLU A 289 6.26 -41.16 24.04
N ASN A 290 5.91 -39.93 23.65
CA ASN A 290 5.40 -39.60 22.32
C ASN A 290 6.12 -38.34 21.76
N PRO A 291 7.42 -38.44 21.45
CA PRO A 291 8.26 -37.28 21.20
C PRO A 291 7.84 -36.50 19.94
N ARG A 292 8.39 -35.29 19.84
CA ARG A 292 8.40 -34.52 18.59
C ARG A 292 9.25 -35.27 17.57
N THR A 293 8.92 -35.12 16.30
CA THR A 293 9.66 -35.71 15.17
C THR A 293 9.70 -34.72 14.02
N GLY A 294 10.54 -34.98 13.03
CA GLY A 294 10.63 -34.18 11.81
C GLY A 294 11.01 -32.70 12.06
N PRO A 295 10.81 -31.84 11.06
CA PRO A 295 11.17 -30.41 11.15
C PRO A 295 10.51 -29.66 12.31
N TYR A 296 9.33 -30.10 12.77
CA TYR A 296 8.70 -29.52 13.95
C TYR A 296 9.61 -29.60 15.19
N GLN A 297 10.29 -30.74 15.41
CA GLN A 297 11.23 -30.90 16.51
C GLN A 297 12.35 -29.85 16.43
N THR A 298 13.00 -29.75 15.27
CA THR A 298 14.07 -28.79 15.02
C THR A 298 13.62 -27.35 15.23
N MET A 299 12.43 -26.98 14.76
CA MET A 299 11.88 -25.63 14.94
C MET A 299 11.69 -25.29 16.42
N ILE A 300 11.10 -26.18 17.21
CA ILE A 300 10.92 -25.97 18.66
C ILE A 300 12.26 -25.87 19.38
N GLU A 301 13.21 -26.77 19.10
CA GLU A 301 14.53 -26.79 19.74
C GLU A 301 15.39 -25.56 19.39
N THR A 302 15.16 -24.97 18.22
CA THR A 302 15.86 -23.75 17.76
C THR A 302 15.09 -22.46 18.06
N GLY A 303 13.94 -22.53 18.74
CA GLY A 303 13.13 -21.37 19.13
C GLY A 303 12.41 -20.69 17.97
N ARG A 304 12.11 -21.42 16.89
CA ARG A 304 11.29 -20.93 15.76
C ARG A 304 9.81 -21.17 16.00
N ASP A 305 8.99 -20.27 15.46
CA ASP A 305 7.53 -20.36 15.51
C ASP A 305 6.92 -19.73 14.24
N LEU A 306 5.61 -19.83 14.10
CA LEU A 306 4.81 -19.43 12.95
C LEU A 306 4.71 -17.90 12.78
N HIS A 307 5.13 -17.10 13.77
CA HIS A 307 5.23 -15.64 13.63
C HIS A 307 6.20 -15.24 12.50
N GLU A 308 7.20 -16.08 12.19
CA GLU A 308 8.05 -15.91 11.02
C GLU A 308 7.24 -16.00 9.71
N LEU A 309 6.27 -16.92 9.61
CA LEU A 309 5.38 -17.03 8.44
C LEU A 309 4.44 -15.83 8.34
N HIS A 310 3.94 -15.30 9.46
CA HIS A 310 3.15 -14.05 9.45
C HIS A 310 3.96 -12.90 8.86
N ALA A 311 5.24 -12.80 9.24
CA ALA A 311 6.14 -11.79 8.73
C ALA A 311 6.38 -11.94 7.21
N LEU A 312 6.50 -13.17 6.69
CA LEU A 312 6.63 -13.44 5.24
C LEU A 312 5.42 -12.99 4.41
N ILE A 313 4.25 -12.80 5.04
CA ILE A 313 3.06 -12.27 4.38
C ILE A 313 3.21 -10.76 4.10
N ALA A 314 3.94 -10.01 4.94
CA ALA A 314 4.12 -8.57 4.79
C ALA A 314 4.73 -8.19 3.42
N PRO A 315 4.26 -7.09 2.79
CA PRO A 315 3.27 -6.13 3.29
C PRO A 315 1.81 -6.46 2.93
N ARG A 316 1.53 -7.69 2.48
CA ARG A 316 0.20 -8.09 2.05
C ARG A 316 -0.75 -8.17 3.26
N PRO A 317 -2.04 -7.84 3.09
CA PRO A 317 -3.00 -7.92 4.17
C PRO A 317 -3.17 -9.36 4.67
N PHE A 318 -3.08 -9.52 5.98
CA PHE A 318 -3.23 -10.76 6.74
C PHE A 318 -4.32 -10.60 7.80
N PHE A 319 -5.35 -11.44 7.75
CA PHE A 319 -6.47 -11.39 8.70
C PHE A 319 -6.66 -12.72 9.42
N VAL A 320 -6.70 -12.67 10.76
CA VAL A 320 -6.97 -13.83 11.60
C VAL A 320 -8.40 -13.74 12.14
N SER A 321 -9.26 -14.65 11.70
CA SER A 321 -10.55 -14.89 12.33
C SER A 321 -10.38 -15.91 13.44
N GLY A 322 -9.89 -15.46 14.59
CA GLY A 322 -9.51 -16.27 15.74
C GLY A 322 -10.70 -16.88 16.46
N GLY A 323 -10.51 -18.09 16.98
CA GLY A 323 -11.47 -18.88 17.74
C GLY A 323 -10.86 -19.38 19.03
N SER A 324 -11.13 -20.64 19.38
CA SER A 324 -10.60 -21.21 20.62
C SER A 324 -9.09 -21.46 20.55
N GLU A 325 -8.52 -21.70 19.37
CA GLU A 325 -7.08 -21.96 19.20
C GLU A 325 -6.24 -20.68 19.05
N ASP A 326 -6.89 -19.62 18.56
CA ASP A 326 -6.35 -18.29 18.35
C ASP A 326 -7.07 -17.23 19.22
N PRO A 327 -6.84 -17.26 20.54
CA PRO A 327 -7.39 -16.27 21.46
C PRO A 327 -6.68 -14.90 21.31
N PRO A 328 -7.18 -13.83 21.96
CA PRO A 328 -6.64 -12.48 21.80
C PRO A 328 -5.14 -12.34 22.10
N GLU A 329 -4.57 -13.19 22.99
CA GLU A 329 -3.14 -13.14 23.33
C GLU A 329 -2.23 -13.45 22.11
N ARG A 330 -2.78 -14.01 21.01
CA ARG A 330 -2.03 -14.20 19.77
C ARG A 330 -1.62 -12.89 19.09
N TRP A 331 -2.14 -11.74 19.52
CA TRP A 331 -1.60 -10.43 19.14
C TRP A 331 -0.10 -10.30 19.43
N ILE A 332 0.42 -10.96 20.48
CA ILE A 332 1.85 -10.96 20.81
C ILE A 332 2.71 -11.49 19.64
N ALA A 333 2.24 -12.56 18.97
CA ALA A 333 2.91 -13.09 17.79
C ALA A 333 2.66 -12.22 16.54
N LEU A 334 1.44 -11.72 16.37
CA LEU A 334 1.08 -10.86 15.24
C LEU A 334 1.83 -9.52 15.25
N ASN A 335 2.24 -9.01 16.41
CA ASN A 335 3.03 -7.80 16.54
C ASN A 335 4.34 -7.84 15.76
N HIS A 336 4.93 -9.03 15.55
CA HIS A 336 6.11 -9.18 14.71
C HIS A 336 5.81 -8.85 13.24
N ALA A 337 4.67 -9.32 12.72
CA ALA A 337 4.23 -8.94 11.37
C ALA A 337 3.80 -7.47 11.30
N VAL A 338 3.20 -6.91 12.36
CA VAL A 338 2.92 -5.47 12.47
C VAL A 338 4.21 -4.64 12.41
N ALA A 339 5.26 -5.06 13.13
CA ALA A 339 6.56 -4.39 13.14
C ALA A 339 7.23 -4.42 11.76
N VAL A 340 7.20 -5.55 11.07
CA VAL A 340 7.68 -5.66 9.68
C VAL A 340 6.88 -4.75 8.75
N ASN A 341 5.54 -4.72 8.86
CA ASN A 341 4.73 -3.80 8.07
C ASN A 341 5.08 -2.33 8.36
N ARG A 342 5.27 -1.96 9.62
CA ARG A 342 5.69 -0.61 10.04
C ARG A 342 7.04 -0.23 9.45
N LEU A 343 8.03 -1.15 9.48
CA LEU A 343 9.34 -0.97 8.83
C LEU A 343 9.19 -0.70 7.32
N LEU A 344 8.28 -1.43 6.66
CA LEU A 344 7.99 -1.26 5.24
C LEU A 344 7.13 -0.02 4.93
N GLY A 345 6.70 0.74 5.95
CA GLY A 345 5.86 1.93 5.82
C GLY A 345 4.35 1.65 5.71
N PHE A 346 3.91 0.41 5.94
CA PHE A 346 2.51 0.00 5.84
C PHE A 346 1.85 -0.01 7.21
N THR A 347 0.58 0.39 7.24
CA THR A 347 -0.31 0.30 8.41
C THR A 347 -1.56 -0.49 8.02
N ASN A 348 -2.31 -1.00 9.00
CA ASN A 348 -3.59 -1.69 8.76
C ASN A 348 -3.47 -2.92 7.85
N ARG A 349 -2.36 -3.66 7.94
CA ARG A 349 -2.13 -4.89 7.17
C ARG A 349 -2.34 -6.16 7.97
N VAL A 350 -2.24 -6.10 9.29
CA VAL A 350 -2.48 -7.26 10.16
C VAL A 350 -3.72 -6.96 10.99
N GLY A 351 -4.72 -7.81 10.89
CA GLY A 351 -5.95 -7.68 11.67
C GLY A 351 -6.36 -8.99 12.31
N MET A 352 -7.07 -8.92 13.42
CA MET A 352 -7.64 -10.08 14.09
C MET A 352 -9.03 -9.77 14.63
N SER A 353 -9.95 -10.72 14.47
CA SER A 353 -11.15 -10.82 15.29
C SER A 353 -11.11 -12.09 16.11
N ASN A 354 -11.85 -12.15 17.21
CA ASN A 354 -11.87 -13.32 18.08
C ASN A 354 -13.30 -13.73 18.39
N ARG A 355 -13.51 -15.05 18.50
CA ARG A 355 -14.75 -15.66 19.00
C ARG A 355 -14.40 -16.77 20.00
N PRO A 356 -15.31 -17.19 20.89
CA PRO A 356 -14.96 -18.12 21.97
C PRO A 356 -14.72 -19.57 21.50
N LYS A 357 -15.32 -19.97 20.38
CA LYS A 357 -15.35 -21.35 19.91
C LYS A 357 -14.58 -21.53 18.61
N HIS A 358 -14.16 -22.75 18.36
CA HIS A 358 -13.51 -23.14 17.11
C HIS A 358 -14.39 -22.92 15.87
N ASP A 359 -15.69 -23.19 15.98
CA ASP A 359 -16.62 -23.06 14.86
C ASP A 359 -16.82 -21.59 14.45
N PRO A 360 -16.76 -21.25 13.15
CA PRO A 360 -17.10 -19.91 12.67
C PRO A 360 -18.56 -19.53 12.97
N THR A 361 -18.80 -18.24 13.17
CA THR A 361 -20.13 -17.64 13.34
C THR A 361 -20.50 -16.79 12.13
N PRO A 362 -21.79 -16.43 11.95
CA PRO A 362 -22.19 -15.49 10.90
C PRO A 362 -21.44 -14.15 11.00
N GLU A 363 -21.16 -13.68 12.21
CA GLU A 363 -20.41 -12.46 12.47
C GLU A 363 -18.93 -12.59 12.03
N SER A 364 -18.25 -13.67 12.44
CA SER A 364 -16.86 -13.88 12.04
C SER A 364 -16.71 -14.00 10.52
N ASN A 365 -17.68 -14.65 9.87
CA ASN A 365 -17.70 -14.76 8.41
C ASN A 365 -17.97 -13.42 7.74
N ALA A 366 -18.87 -12.59 8.29
CA ALA A 366 -19.12 -11.25 7.77
C ALA A 366 -17.86 -10.36 7.81
N GLN A 367 -17.08 -10.42 8.89
CA GLN A 367 -15.81 -9.70 9.02
C GLN A 367 -14.76 -10.19 8.02
N LEU A 368 -14.63 -11.51 7.88
CA LEU A 368 -13.69 -12.15 6.94
C LEU A 368 -14.07 -11.88 5.47
N VAL A 369 -15.35 -11.87 5.15
CA VAL A 369 -15.85 -11.48 3.82
C VAL A 369 -15.59 -10.00 3.57
N ALA A 370 -15.85 -9.14 4.55
CA ALA A 370 -15.60 -7.71 4.48
C ALA A 370 -14.10 -7.39 4.26
N PHE A 371 -13.21 -8.19 4.85
CA PHE A 371 -11.77 -8.13 4.58
C PHE A 371 -11.46 -8.32 3.08
N PHE A 372 -11.98 -9.37 2.45
CA PHE A 372 -11.77 -9.58 1.02
C PHE A 372 -12.47 -8.53 0.15
N GLU A 373 -13.69 -8.11 0.51
CA GLU A 373 -14.38 -7.01 -0.18
C GLU A 373 -13.59 -5.70 -0.12
N HIS A 374 -12.92 -5.42 0.99
CA HIS A 374 -12.05 -4.25 1.14
C HIS A 374 -10.79 -4.37 0.30
N PHE A 375 -10.00 -5.44 0.49
CA PHE A 375 -8.68 -5.54 -0.11
C PHE A 375 -8.69 -6.03 -1.57
N LEU A 376 -9.76 -6.70 -2.03
CA LEU A 376 -9.87 -7.26 -3.38
C LEU A 376 -11.13 -6.80 -4.16
N GLY A 377 -12.18 -6.26 -3.52
CA GLY A 377 -13.50 -6.03 -4.15
C GLY A 377 -13.57 -4.95 -5.25
N ASN A 378 -14.71 -4.85 -5.93
CA ASN A 378 -14.91 -3.97 -7.10
C ASN A 378 -15.09 -2.47 -6.73
N GLY A 379 -15.59 -2.16 -5.53
CA GLY A 379 -15.67 -0.79 -5.00
C GLY A 379 -14.31 -0.26 -4.54
N SER A 380 -13.39 -1.19 -4.24
CA SER A 380 -11.99 -0.94 -4.00
C SER A 380 -11.32 -0.66 -5.35
N SER A 381 -11.37 -1.54 -6.35
CA SER A 381 -10.51 -1.37 -7.54
C SER A 381 -10.68 -0.12 -8.44
N ARG A 382 -11.77 0.68 -8.36
CA ARG A 382 -11.92 1.88 -9.24
C ARG A 382 -11.80 3.23 -8.54
N ARG A 383 -12.35 3.36 -7.32
CA ARG A 383 -12.08 4.53 -6.45
C ARG A 383 -10.75 4.38 -5.73
N GLU A 384 -10.33 3.16 -5.42
CA GLU A 384 -9.07 2.87 -4.73
C GLU A 384 -7.89 2.80 -5.71
N VAL A 385 -8.03 2.37 -6.98
CA VAL A 385 -6.97 2.61 -7.99
C VAL A 385 -6.78 4.11 -8.24
N ALA A 386 -7.83 4.93 -8.17
CA ALA A 386 -7.66 6.39 -8.17
C ALA A 386 -7.10 6.95 -6.84
N ARG A 387 -7.31 6.27 -5.69
CA ARG A 387 -6.69 6.62 -4.40
C ARG A 387 -5.27 6.08 -4.21
N HIS A 388 -4.87 5.03 -4.91
CA HIS A 388 -3.58 4.35 -4.82
C HIS A 388 -2.75 4.50 -6.09
N TYR A 389 -3.24 5.24 -7.09
CA TYR A 389 -2.44 5.64 -8.24
C TYR A 389 -1.49 6.75 -7.81
N PHE A 390 -0.20 6.46 -7.92
CA PHE A 390 0.87 7.43 -7.84
C PHE A 390 1.58 7.39 -9.20
N PRO A 391 1.67 8.52 -9.91
CA PRO A 391 2.31 8.53 -11.21
C PRO A 391 3.76 8.07 -11.09
N PRO A 392 4.25 7.19 -11.98
CA PRO A 392 5.69 7.01 -12.12
C PRO A 392 6.35 8.35 -12.50
N SER A 393 7.69 8.37 -12.53
CA SER A 393 8.42 9.54 -13.00
C SER A 393 8.06 9.88 -14.46
N GLU A 394 8.36 11.11 -14.91
CA GLU A 394 8.02 11.53 -16.27
C GLU A 394 8.77 10.71 -17.35
N SER A 395 9.96 10.18 -17.03
CA SER A 395 10.72 9.25 -17.87
C SER A 395 10.09 7.86 -17.92
N ALA A 396 9.35 7.45 -16.89
CA ALA A 396 8.64 6.18 -16.76
C ALA A 396 7.13 6.25 -17.08
N GLY A 397 6.70 7.28 -17.83
CA GLY A 397 5.32 7.42 -18.33
C GLY A 397 4.46 8.47 -17.62
N GLY A 398 4.89 8.98 -16.47
CA GLY A 398 4.29 10.13 -15.80
C GLY A 398 2.81 9.97 -15.42
N TRP A 399 2.06 11.08 -15.51
CA TRP A 399 0.64 11.10 -15.24
C TRP A 399 -0.18 10.43 -16.37
N ARG A 400 -1.07 9.50 -16.01
CA ARG A 400 -2.13 9.02 -16.90
C ARG A 400 -3.05 10.18 -17.29
N ARG A 401 -3.37 10.28 -18.59
CA ARG A 401 -4.12 11.40 -19.18
C ARG A 401 -5.51 10.95 -19.61
N LEU A 402 -6.49 11.84 -19.49
CA LEU A 402 -7.82 11.68 -20.09
C LEU A 402 -7.98 12.68 -21.24
N GLU A 403 -8.38 12.19 -22.41
CA GLU A 403 -8.55 13.01 -23.61
C GLU A 403 -9.98 13.04 -24.11
N SER A 404 -10.77 11.98 -23.85
CA SER A 404 -12.16 11.92 -24.30
C SER A 404 -13.10 12.65 -23.32
N PRO A 405 -14.08 13.45 -23.81
CA PRO A 405 -15.10 14.05 -22.96
C PRO A 405 -15.90 13.03 -22.13
N GLU A 406 -16.07 11.81 -22.64
CA GLU A 406 -16.73 10.72 -21.93
C GLU A 406 -15.91 10.27 -20.71
N ASP A 407 -14.60 10.02 -20.89
CA ASP A 407 -13.75 9.58 -19.79
C ASP A 407 -13.50 10.70 -18.78
N ILE A 408 -13.40 11.95 -19.21
CA ILE A 408 -13.30 13.10 -18.30
C ILE A 408 -14.52 13.16 -17.37
N ARG A 409 -15.74 12.94 -17.90
CA ARG A 409 -16.96 12.84 -17.09
C ARG A 409 -16.95 11.62 -16.18
N ARG A 410 -16.64 10.45 -16.74
CA ARG A 410 -16.78 9.15 -16.08
C ARG A 410 -15.68 8.85 -15.05
N LEU A 411 -14.42 9.13 -15.37
CA LEU A 411 -13.23 8.84 -14.58
C LEU A 411 -12.71 10.08 -13.83
N GLY A 412 -12.68 11.22 -14.53
CA GLY A 412 -12.28 12.50 -13.94
C GLY A 412 -13.34 13.08 -13.01
N GLY A 413 -14.63 12.81 -13.27
CA GLY A 413 -15.75 13.42 -12.54
C GLY A 413 -15.85 14.93 -12.79
N MET A 414 -15.40 15.40 -13.95
CA MET A 414 -15.37 16.81 -14.32
C MET A 414 -16.22 17.04 -15.57
N ASP A 415 -16.72 18.26 -15.74
CA ASP A 415 -17.40 18.68 -16.97
C ASP A 415 -16.36 19.14 -18.01
N PRO A 416 -16.23 18.46 -19.16
CA PRO A 416 -15.29 18.83 -20.21
C PRO A 416 -15.49 20.27 -20.71
N ALA A 417 -16.74 20.73 -20.84
CA ALA A 417 -17.02 22.07 -21.32
C ALA A 417 -16.49 23.15 -20.35
N LYS A 418 -16.53 22.86 -19.04
CA LYS A 418 -15.94 23.74 -18.01
C LYS A 418 -14.43 23.72 -18.00
N LEU A 419 -13.81 22.59 -18.35
CA LEU A 419 -12.35 22.52 -18.52
C LEU A 419 -11.91 23.32 -19.76
N ASP A 420 -12.70 23.32 -20.83
CA ASP A 420 -12.45 24.14 -22.03
C ASP A 420 -12.58 25.64 -21.70
N GLU A 421 -13.64 26.06 -21.00
CA GLU A 421 -13.79 27.44 -20.50
C GLU A 421 -12.57 27.87 -19.66
N LEU A 422 -12.08 27.00 -18.77
CA LEU A 422 -10.87 27.27 -17.98
C LEU A 422 -9.61 27.37 -18.86
N ALA A 423 -9.47 26.50 -19.85
CA ALA A 423 -8.32 26.53 -20.75
C ALA A 423 -8.26 27.84 -21.55
N ASP A 424 -9.40 28.31 -22.04
CA ASP A 424 -9.51 29.57 -22.77
C ASP A 424 -9.27 30.76 -21.85
N TRP A 425 -9.84 30.75 -20.65
CA TRP A 425 -9.57 31.77 -19.65
C TRP A 425 -8.08 31.87 -19.31
N LEU A 426 -7.40 30.74 -19.06
CA LEU A 426 -5.96 30.71 -18.78
C LEU A 426 -5.15 31.34 -19.92
N ARG A 427 -5.51 31.07 -21.18
CA ARG A 427 -4.87 31.68 -22.34
C ARG A 427 -5.18 33.18 -22.48
N GLN A 428 -6.33 33.65 -22.04
CA GLN A 428 -6.69 35.07 -22.18
C GLN A 428 -6.22 35.92 -20.99
N SER A 429 -6.02 35.28 -19.83
CA SER A 429 -5.73 35.97 -18.56
C SER A 429 -4.33 36.58 -18.46
N ASP A 430 -3.35 36.06 -19.21
CA ASP A 430 -1.95 36.48 -19.10
C ASP A 430 -1.17 36.18 -20.40
N ASP A 431 -0.25 37.07 -20.78
CA ASP A 431 0.57 36.94 -21.99
C ASP A 431 1.93 36.23 -21.79
N ARG A 432 2.33 35.96 -20.55
CA ARG A 432 3.61 35.32 -20.21
C ARG A 432 3.60 33.83 -20.53
N ASN A 433 4.79 33.25 -20.75
CA ASN A 433 4.92 31.80 -20.90
C ASN A 433 4.60 31.07 -19.58
N PHE A 434 3.70 30.10 -19.64
CA PHE A 434 3.23 29.33 -18.49
C PHE A 434 2.92 27.87 -18.87
N ALA A 435 2.80 27.04 -17.84
CA ALA A 435 2.21 25.71 -17.92
C ALA A 435 1.23 25.54 -16.75
N ALA A 436 0.07 24.97 -17.02
CA ALA A 436 -0.97 24.71 -16.04
C ALA A 436 -1.52 23.30 -16.22
N VAL A 437 -1.72 22.59 -15.11
CA VAL A 437 -2.27 21.23 -15.11
C VAL A 437 -3.40 21.13 -14.09
N VAL A 438 -4.42 20.34 -14.40
CA VAL A 438 -5.46 19.93 -13.44
C VAL A 438 -5.38 18.42 -13.29
N ILE A 439 -5.15 17.98 -12.07
CA ILE A 439 -5.15 16.56 -11.69
C ILE A 439 -6.42 16.25 -10.89
N ARG A 440 -7.18 15.24 -11.29
CA ARG A 440 -8.34 14.76 -10.55
C ARG A 440 -8.42 13.23 -10.59
N ASN A 441 -8.66 12.61 -9.44
CA ASN A 441 -8.74 11.15 -9.29
C ASN A 441 -7.48 10.41 -9.84
N GLY A 442 -6.31 11.04 -9.72
CA GLY A 442 -5.05 10.51 -10.25
C GLY A 442 -4.93 10.59 -11.78
N TYR A 443 -5.77 11.36 -12.46
CA TYR A 443 -5.67 11.61 -13.89
C TYR A 443 -5.33 13.06 -14.18
N LEU A 444 -4.49 13.30 -15.18
CA LEU A 444 -4.36 14.60 -15.84
C LEU A 444 -5.61 14.83 -16.69
N VAL A 445 -6.48 15.73 -16.23
CA VAL A 445 -7.76 16.05 -16.89
C VAL A 445 -7.70 17.34 -17.71
N LEU A 446 -6.73 18.21 -17.43
CA LEU A 446 -6.44 19.39 -18.24
C LEU A 446 -4.94 19.67 -18.21
N GLU A 447 -4.40 20.06 -19.35
CA GLU A 447 -3.04 20.56 -19.50
C GLU A 447 -3.04 21.70 -20.52
N VAL A 448 -2.54 22.87 -20.10
CA VAL A 448 -2.44 24.07 -20.93
C VAL A 448 -1.02 24.58 -20.86
N GLU A 449 -0.40 24.74 -22.02
CA GLU A 449 0.98 25.20 -22.16
C GLU A 449 1.02 26.45 -23.06
N ARG A 450 1.87 27.40 -22.69
CA ARG A 450 2.28 28.54 -23.52
C ARG A 450 3.79 28.73 -23.38
N GLY A 451 4.54 28.33 -24.41
CA GLY A 451 5.99 28.52 -24.46
C GLY A 451 6.78 27.88 -23.30
N LYS A 452 6.14 27.01 -22.51
CA LYS A 452 6.72 26.21 -21.44
C LYS A 452 6.04 24.86 -21.38
N SER A 453 6.84 23.80 -21.39
CA SER A 453 6.38 22.43 -21.18
C SER A 453 6.03 22.18 -19.71
N ALA A 454 4.82 21.71 -19.45
CA ALA A 454 4.38 21.22 -18.15
C ALA A 454 5.19 20.01 -17.66
N LYS A 455 5.79 19.27 -18.61
CA LYS A 455 6.58 18.06 -18.36
C LYS A 455 8.05 18.35 -18.05
N THR A 456 8.70 19.25 -18.78
CA THR A 456 10.18 19.35 -18.78
C THR A 456 10.73 20.71 -18.37
N ASP A 457 9.98 21.80 -18.52
CA ASP A 457 10.52 23.13 -18.24
C ASP A 457 10.44 23.48 -16.75
N ALA A 458 11.60 23.47 -16.09
CA ALA A 458 11.74 23.85 -14.68
C ALA A 458 11.66 25.38 -14.48
N GLY A 459 10.47 25.96 -14.71
CA GLY A 459 10.22 27.38 -14.47
C GLY A 459 10.33 27.76 -12.99
N ARG A 460 10.76 28.99 -12.68
CA ARG A 460 10.73 29.54 -11.32
C ARG A 460 9.31 29.47 -10.78
N VAL A 461 9.09 28.74 -9.67
CA VAL A 461 7.76 28.61 -9.04
C VAL A 461 7.48 29.72 -8.01
N ALA A 462 8.42 30.67 -7.88
CA ALA A 462 8.32 31.87 -7.06
C ALA A 462 7.89 31.52 -5.63
N SER A 463 6.85 32.17 -5.11
CA SER A 463 6.36 32.01 -3.74
C SER A 463 5.92 30.59 -3.37
N VAL A 464 5.64 29.71 -4.33
CA VAL A 464 5.39 28.28 -4.06
C VAL A 464 6.61 27.62 -3.42
N SER A 465 7.82 28.11 -3.69
CA SER A 465 9.06 27.61 -3.06
C SER A 465 9.00 27.67 -1.53
N LYS A 466 8.25 28.62 -0.95
CA LYS A 466 8.10 28.74 0.52
C LYS A 466 7.33 27.56 1.10
N ALA A 467 6.28 27.08 0.41
CA ALA A 467 5.52 25.91 0.81
C ALA A 467 6.36 24.63 0.71
N VAL A 468 7.19 24.51 -0.35
CA VAL A 468 8.13 23.40 -0.49
C VAL A 468 9.18 23.44 0.64
N CYS A 469 9.73 24.61 0.95
CA CYS A 469 10.67 24.78 2.05
C CYS A 469 10.08 24.40 3.41
N ALA A 470 8.86 24.84 3.71
CA ALA A 470 8.15 24.44 4.92
C ALA A 470 7.92 22.92 4.98
N THR A 471 7.57 22.29 3.85
CA THR A 471 7.41 20.83 3.74
C THR A 471 8.73 20.10 4.03
N VAL A 472 9.83 20.56 3.44
CA VAL A 472 11.17 19.99 3.67
C VAL A 472 11.59 20.15 5.14
N LEU A 473 11.34 21.30 5.78
CA LEU A 473 11.64 21.48 7.19
C LEU A 473 10.76 20.63 8.11
N ALA A 474 9.51 20.36 7.75
CA ALA A 474 8.68 19.41 8.49
C ALA A 474 9.29 18.00 8.45
N ILE A 475 9.76 17.55 7.28
CA ILE A 475 10.46 16.27 7.14
C ILE A 475 11.76 16.25 7.96
N ALA A 476 12.56 17.34 7.91
CA ALA A 476 13.78 17.46 8.71
C ALA A 476 13.48 17.38 10.22
N SER A 477 12.44 18.09 10.68
CA SER A 477 11.96 18.06 12.07
C SER A 477 11.62 16.65 12.52
N GLU A 478 10.78 15.94 11.75
CA GLU A 478 10.36 14.57 12.07
C GLU A 478 11.56 13.60 12.11
N ARG A 479 12.42 13.61 11.09
CA ARG A 479 13.63 12.78 11.06
C ARG A 479 14.55 13.09 12.24
N SER A 480 14.71 14.35 12.60
CA SER A 480 15.54 14.76 13.74
C SER A 480 14.99 14.27 15.08
N ARG A 481 13.67 14.26 15.24
CA ARG A 481 12.99 13.76 16.44
C ARG A 481 13.16 12.25 16.60
N GLN A 482 13.25 11.54 15.48
CA GLN A 482 13.54 10.10 15.38
C GLN A 482 15.04 9.78 15.54
N GLY A 483 15.92 10.78 15.66
CA GLY A 483 17.37 10.58 15.79
C GLY A 483 18.09 10.26 14.48
N LEU A 484 17.45 10.51 13.33
CA LEU A 484 18.00 10.21 12.00
C LEU A 484 18.83 11.35 11.40
N THR A 485 19.04 12.43 12.15
CA THR A 485 19.85 13.58 11.72
C THR A 485 20.85 13.98 12.81
N PRO A 486 21.97 14.66 12.46
CA PRO A 486 23.02 15.01 13.41
C PRO A 486 22.56 15.88 14.58
N ARG A 487 21.55 16.73 14.37
CA ARG A 487 20.96 17.55 15.44
C ARG A 487 19.47 17.35 15.49
N ARG A 488 18.92 17.39 16.71
CA ARG A 488 17.49 17.41 16.98
C ARG A 488 16.96 18.83 16.88
N MET A 489 15.76 19.01 16.31
CA MET A 489 15.12 20.31 16.19
C MET A 489 13.60 20.17 16.36
N THR A 490 12.99 21.13 17.07
CA THR A 490 11.55 21.38 17.09
C THR A 490 11.25 22.76 16.51
N PHE A 491 9.98 23.01 16.18
CA PHE A 491 9.59 24.31 15.62
C PHE A 491 9.67 25.47 16.62
N ASP A 492 9.72 25.18 17.91
CA ASP A 492 9.76 26.21 18.97
C ASP A 492 11.20 26.49 19.45
N ASP A 493 12.19 25.79 18.89
CA ASP A 493 13.61 26.03 19.17
C ASP A 493 14.06 27.37 18.55
N PRO A 494 15.02 28.09 19.16
CA PRO A 494 15.60 29.29 18.57
C PRO A 494 16.32 28.98 17.25
N ALA A 495 15.86 29.57 16.15
CA ALA A 495 16.38 29.28 14.82
C ALA A 495 17.87 29.63 14.67
N PHE A 496 18.32 30.70 15.32
CA PHE A 496 19.70 31.18 15.20
C PHE A 496 20.73 30.30 15.95
N ASP A 497 20.30 29.33 16.76
CA ASP A 497 21.17 28.29 17.32
C ASP A 497 21.63 27.30 16.24
N PHE A 498 20.92 27.24 15.12
CA PHE A 498 21.22 26.40 13.95
C PHE A 498 21.85 27.17 12.79
N ILE A 499 22.13 28.47 12.92
CA ILE A 499 22.70 29.30 11.84
C ILE A 499 24.02 29.91 12.32
N PRO A 500 25.12 29.12 12.39
CA PRO A 500 26.40 29.62 12.90
C PRO A 500 26.94 30.82 12.09
N TRP A 501 26.64 30.87 10.79
CA TRP A 501 27.04 31.95 9.88
C TRP A 501 26.42 33.31 10.19
N ALA A 502 25.34 33.35 10.99
CA ALA A 502 24.70 34.59 11.41
C ALA A 502 25.51 35.34 12.48
N GLN A 503 26.52 34.73 13.10
CA GLN A 503 27.27 35.33 14.19
C GLN A 503 28.37 36.30 13.72
N PRO A 504 28.60 37.41 14.45
CA PRO A 504 27.77 37.94 15.54
C PRO A 504 26.42 38.46 15.01
N LEU A 505 25.33 38.30 15.75
CA LEU A 505 23.99 38.75 15.31
C LEU A 505 23.95 40.26 15.02
N SER A 506 23.43 40.63 13.84
CA SER A 506 23.29 42.05 13.44
C SER A 506 22.25 42.83 14.26
N ASP A 507 21.29 42.11 14.86
CA ASP A 507 20.29 42.62 15.80
C ASP A 507 20.14 41.59 16.94
N PRO A 508 20.33 41.97 18.21
CA PRO A 508 20.24 41.04 19.35
C PRO A 508 18.92 40.28 19.42
N ARG A 509 17.82 40.87 18.94
CA ARG A 509 16.49 40.25 18.94
C ARG A 509 16.40 39.02 18.03
N LYS A 510 17.33 38.84 17.07
CA LYS A 510 17.38 37.64 16.21
C LYS A 510 17.52 36.34 17.03
N SER A 511 18.17 36.40 18.20
CA SER A 511 18.30 35.26 19.12
C SER A 511 16.96 34.72 19.65
N GLN A 512 15.87 35.51 19.59
CA GLN A 512 14.54 35.11 20.06
C GLN A 512 13.66 34.53 18.95
N ILE A 513 14.13 34.52 17.69
CA ILE A 513 13.37 34.00 16.57
C ILE A 513 13.34 32.48 16.63
N THR A 514 12.14 31.89 16.70
CA THR A 514 11.97 30.43 16.61
C THR A 514 11.92 29.93 15.17
N VAL A 515 12.17 28.65 14.94
CA VAL A 515 12.07 28.05 13.59
C VAL A 515 10.66 28.25 13.00
N ARG A 516 9.60 28.11 13.80
CA ARG A 516 8.21 28.36 13.40
C ARG A 516 8.02 29.78 12.85
N GLN A 517 8.65 30.76 13.48
CA GLN A 517 8.52 32.17 13.12
C GLN A 517 9.16 32.50 11.76
N LEU A 518 10.14 31.72 11.33
CA LEU A 518 10.69 31.81 9.97
C LEU A 518 9.66 31.42 8.90
N LEU A 519 8.85 30.40 9.19
CA LEU A 519 7.90 29.81 8.25
C LEU A 519 6.55 30.53 8.23
N ASN A 520 6.08 31.04 9.37
CA ASN A 520 4.76 31.69 9.48
C ASN A 520 4.81 33.23 9.32
N HIS A 521 5.95 33.78 8.89
CA HIS A 521 6.15 35.20 8.62
C HIS A 521 6.07 36.13 9.85
N THR A 522 6.32 35.63 11.06
CA THR A 522 6.29 36.45 12.30
C THR A 522 7.67 36.73 12.90
N SER A 523 8.76 36.46 12.17
CA SER A 523 10.15 36.65 12.64
C SER A 523 10.61 38.12 12.67
N GLY A 524 9.97 39.01 11.92
CA GLY A 524 10.43 40.39 11.73
C GLY A 524 11.63 40.54 10.78
N LEU A 525 12.12 39.44 10.18
CA LEU A 525 13.25 39.45 9.24
C LEU A 525 12.82 40.05 7.90
N CYS A 526 13.27 41.27 7.62
CA CYS A 526 13.17 41.95 6.33
C CYS A 526 11.89 41.62 5.51
N PRO A 527 10.68 41.99 6.01
CA PRO A 527 9.45 41.80 5.25
C PRO A 527 9.54 42.42 3.86
N GLU A 528 8.93 41.79 2.85
CA GLU A 528 8.97 42.25 1.46
C GLU A 528 8.39 43.68 1.30
N ALA A 529 7.45 44.06 2.17
CA ALA A 529 6.88 45.41 2.23
C ALA A 529 7.90 46.53 2.54
N THR A 530 9.11 46.18 3.01
CA THR A 530 10.22 47.14 3.20
C THR A 530 10.85 47.59 1.89
N GLY A 531 10.53 46.94 0.76
CA GLY A 531 11.13 47.22 -0.55
C GLY A 531 12.59 46.78 -0.67
N ALA A 532 13.09 45.97 0.27
CA ALA A 532 14.41 45.37 0.19
C ALA A 532 14.47 44.28 -0.89
N PRO A 533 15.55 44.19 -1.69
CA PRO A 533 15.79 43.06 -2.58
C PRO A 533 15.66 41.72 -1.86
N ASN A 534 15.02 40.74 -2.49
CA ASN A 534 14.78 39.39 -1.94
C ASN A 534 15.88 38.37 -2.27
N ASP A 535 16.96 38.84 -2.88
CA ASP A 535 18.16 38.07 -3.23
C ASP A 535 19.42 38.89 -2.97
N GLY A 536 20.57 38.23 -3.02
CA GLY A 536 21.88 38.84 -2.78
C GLY A 536 22.91 37.82 -2.33
N VAL A 537 24.00 38.33 -1.75
CA VAL A 537 25.00 37.51 -1.03
C VAL A 537 24.52 37.17 0.38
N TRP A 538 25.03 36.12 0.99
CA TRP A 538 24.60 35.69 2.32
C TRP A 538 24.81 36.75 3.40
N GLU A 539 25.84 37.59 3.30
CA GLU A 539 26.05 38.71 4.20
C GLU A 539 24.86 39.67 4.18
N TYR A 540 24.30 39.94 3.00
CA TYR A 540 23.14 40.81 2.87
C TYR A 540 21.92 40.16 3.52
N ILE A 541 21.68 38.87 3.23
CA ILE A 541 20.56 38.11 3.77
C ILE A 541 20.63 38.00 5.30
N LEU A 542 21.84 37.79 5.85
CA LEU A 542 22.10 37.66 7.28
C LEU A 542 22.15 39.02 8.02
N GLY A 543 22.19 40.14 7.29
CA GLY A 543 22.14 41.50 7.86
C GLY A 543 23.50 42.16 8.12
N HIS A 544 24.56 41.68 7.47
CA HIS A 544 25.96 42.06 7.70
C HIS A 544 26.52 43.09 6.69
N THR A 545 25.71 43.58 5.76
CA THR A 545 26.14 44.62 4.78
C THR A 545 25.88 46.05 5.26
N GLY A 546 25.26 46.24 6.42
CA GLY A 546 24.89 47.55 6.95
C GLY A 546 23.59 48.14 6.40
N ASP A 547 22.88 47.45 5.50
CA ASP A 547 21.54 47.87 5.08
C ASP A 547 20.58 47.77 6.29
N PRO A 548 19.97 48.88 6.75
CA PRO A 548 19.13 48.85 7.94
C PRO A 548 17.92 47.92 7.83
N ARG A 549 17.47 47.58 6.62
CA ARG A 549 16.30 46.72 6.38
C ARG A 549 16.59 45.23 6.64
N THR A 550 17.83 44.79 6.44
CA THR A 550 18.28 43.41 6.74
C THR A 550 19.06 43.32 8.05
N ALA A 551 19.75 44.41 8.44
CA ALA A 551 20.51 44.49 9.68
C ALA A 551 19.61 44.51 10.92
N LYS A 552 18.45 45.20 10.88
CA LYS A 552 17.50 45.31 12.00
C LYS A 552 16.20 44.56 11.73
N LEU A 553 15.59 44.01 12.78
CA LEU A 553 14.23 43.45 12.66
C LEU A 553 13.20 44.58 12.53
N ALA A 554 12.24 44.41 11.61
CA ALA A 554 11.16 45.36 11.38
C ALA A 554 10.18 45.45 12.57
N PHE A 555 10.05 44.37 13.33
CA PHE A 555 9.27 44.27 14.56
C PHE A 555 9.83 43.12 15.41
N ASP A 556 9.47 43.07 16.69
CA ASP A 556 9.92 42.01 17.59
C ASP A 556 9.34 40.65 17.20
N PRO A 557 10.09 39.54 17.32
CA PRO A 557 9.60 38.21 16.93
C PRO A 557 8.26 37.86 17.60
N GLY A 558 7.28 37.44 16.80
CA GLY A 558 5.93 37.10 17.26
C GLY A 558 5.00 38.29 17.56
N ARG A 559 5.46 39.55 17.43
CA ARG A 559 4.65 40.75 17.66
C ARG A 559 4.03 41.34 16.38
N GLY A 560 4.35 40.78 15.22
CA GLY A 560 3.81 41.22 13.93
C GLY A 560 3.85 40.10 12.89
N CYS A 561 3.31 40.38 11.71
CA CYS A 561 3.35 39.48 10.55
C CYS A 561 3.81 40.26 9.32
N GLY A 562 4.83 39.75 8.63
CA GLY A 562 5.42 40.36 7.46
C GLY A 562 5.96 39.29 6.51
N TYR A 563 5.31 39.13 5.37
CA TYR A 563 5.69 38.18 4.34
C TYR A 563 7.16 38.37 3.96
N SER A 564 7.99 37.33 4.09
CA SER A 564 9.45 37.47 4.04
C SER A 564 10.11 36.31 3.31
N THR A 565 10.82 36.62 2.23
CA THR A 565 11.72 35.68 1.56
C THR A 565 12.99 35.42 2.37
N HIS A 566 13.49 36.42 3.10
CA HIS A 566 14.66 36.28 3.96
C HIS A 566 14.43 35.25 5.08
N GLY A 567 13.24 35.22 5.68
CA GLY A 567 12.87 34.21 6.68
C GLY A 567 13.04 32.79 6.15
N LEU A 568 12.63 32.52 4.90
CA LEU A 568 12.78 31.19 4.29
C LEU A 568 14.22 30.88 3.87
N ALA A 569 15.02 31.89 3.50
CA ALA A 569 16.45 31.68 3.29
C ALA A 569 17.16 31.24 4.60
N HIS A 570 16.78 31.82 5.74
CA HIS A 570 17.28 31.36 7.05
C HIS A 570 16.78 29.94 7.38
N ALA A 571 15.53 29.60 7.02
CA ALA A 571 15.00 28.26 7.22
C ALA A 571 15.80 27.18 6.44
N ALA A 572 16.27 27.50 5.23
CA ALA A 572 17.15 26.62 4.47
C ALA A 572 18.48 26.34 5.21
N LEU A 573 19.09 27.36 5.83
CA LEU A 573 20.30 27.19 6.65
C LEU A 573 20.04 26.37 7.94
N VAL A 574 18.87 26.54 8.57
CA VAL A 574 18.45 25.69 9.69
C VAL A 574 18.40 24.23 9.26
N CYS A 575 17.76 23.94 8.13
CA CYS A 575 17.67 22.59 7.56
C CYS A 575 19.06 21.98 7.36
N GLU A 576 19.99 22.76 6.82
CA GLU A 576 21.35 22.29 6.55
C GLU A 576 22.09 21.88 7.82
N THR A 577 22.06 22.71 8.87
CA THR A 577 22.71 22.39 10.14
C THR A 577 22.02 21.24 10.88
N VAL A 578 20.69 21.11 10.76
CA VAL A 578 19.92 20.03 11.41
C VAL A 578 20.22 18.68 10.76
N THR A 579 20.23 18.64 9.42
CA THR A 579 20.35 17.42 8.62
C THR A 579 21.79 17.03 8.31
N GLY A 580 22.73 17.98 8.35
CA GLY A 580 24.10 17.79 7.90
C GLY A 580 24.26 17.79 6.38
N LEU A 581 23.21 18.10 5.62
CA LEU A 581 23.21 18.14 4.16
C LEU A 581 22.76 19.52 3.66
N PRO A 582 23.35 20.07 2.59
CA PRO A 582 22.82 21.26 1.93
C PRO A 582 21.32 21.13 1.63
N TYR A 583 20.56 22.21 1.81
CA TYR A 583 19.09 22.18 1.72
C TYR A 583 18.58 21.59 0.40
N ASP A 584 19.23 21.87 -0.74
CA ASP A 584 18.87 21.30 -2.04
C ASP A 584 19.06 19.78 -2.07
N GLN A 585 20.16 19.27 -1.50
CA GLN A 585 20.44 17.84 -1.43
C GLN A 585 19.45 17.12 -0.53
N PHE A 586 19.16 17.67 0.65
CA PHE A 586 18.17 17.09 1.55
C PHE A 586 16.77 17.12 0.95
N ALA A 587 16.37 18.22 0.30
CA ALA A 587 15.09 18.30 -0.41
C ALA A 587 14.97 17.24 -1.51
N VAL A 588 16.05 17.03 -2.27
CA VAL A 588 16.10 15.99 -3.31
C VAL A 588 15.95 14.59 -2.71
N GLU A 589 16.73 14.29 -1.67
CA GLU A 589 16.73 12.97 -1.03
C GLU A 589 15.40 12.66 -0.32
N ALA A 590 14.91 13.62 0.46
CA ALA A 590 13.80 13.41 1.37
C ALA A 590 12.42 13.61 0.74
N LEU A 591 12.32 14.45 -0.30
CA LEU A 591 11.05 14.80 -0.93
C LEU A 591 11.03 14.50 -2.44
N PHE A 592 12.03 14.92 -3.24
CA PHE A 592 11.87 14.84 -4.71
C PHE A 592 12.03 13.42 -5.25
N ARG A 593 13.09 12.73 -4.84
CA ARG A 593 13.38 11.35 -5.29
C ARG A 593 12.27 10.38 -4.91
N PRO A 594 11.71 10.37 -3.68
CA PRO A 594 10.60 9.50 -3.33
C PRO A 594 9.32 9.73 -4.13
N LEU A 595 9.11 10.96 -4.64
CA LEU A 595 7.95 11.31 -5.45
C LEU A 595 8.18 11.10 -6.96
N GLY A 596 9.39 10.74 -7.38
CA GLY A 596 9.74 10.57 -8.80
C GLY A 596 9.81 11.89 -9.57
N ILE A 597 10.13 12.99 -8.90
CA ILE A 597 10.43 14.28 -9.54
C ILE A 597 11.78 14.17 -10.23
N GLU A 598 11.88 14.67 -11.47
CA GLU A 598 13.06 14.48 -12.35
C GLU A 598 13.71 15.79 -12.81
N HIS A 599 12.98 16.90 -12.79
CA HIS A 599 13.49 18.20 -13.25
C HIS A 599 13.33 19.28 -12.19
N TRP A 600 14.46 19.88 -11.78
CA TRP A 600 14.47 20.98 -10.82
C TRP A 600 15.74 21.82 -10.95
N TRP A 601 15.74 23.00 -10.34
CA TRP A 601 16.94 23.76 -9.98
C TRP A 601 16.70 24.51 -8.67
N PHE A 602 17.78 24.83 -7.96
CA PHE A 602 17.75 25.64 -6.75
C PHE A 602 18.52 26.94 -6.94
N GLN A 603 18.04 28.02 -6.32
CA GLN A 603 18.76 29.28 -6.23
C GLN A 603 19.85 29.15 -5.19
N PHE A 604 21.05 29.65 -5.50
CA PHE A 604 22.16 29.72 -4.57
C PHE A 604 22.53 31.17 -4.33
N TYR A 605 23.00 31.45 -3.11
CA TYR A 605 23.66 32.70 -2.77
C TYR A 605 25.12 32.41 -2.44
N GLU A 606 25.98 33.32 -2.88
CA GLU A 606 27.41 33.30 -2.54
C GLU A 606 27.63 34.02 -1.20
N GLY A 607 28.68 33.65 -0.50
CA GLY A 607 29.15 34.28 0.73
C GLY A 607 30.67 34.29 0.79
N ARG A 608 31.23 35.18 1.61
CA ARG A 608 32.68 35.27 1.83
C ARG A 608 33.26 34.02 2.49
N GLU A 609 34.58 34.01 2.63
CA GLU A 609 35.32 33.00 3.38
C GLU A 609 34.73 32.80 4.79
N GLY A 610 34.41 31.55 5.13
CA GLY A 610 33.73 31.16 6.37
C GLY A 610 32.20 31.05 6.26
N ILE A 611 31.56 31.69 5.28
CA ILE A 611 30.15 31.46 4.93
C ILE A 611 30.08 30.54 3.72
N GLY A 612 30.68 30.92 2.59
CA GLY A 612 30.66 30.12 1.38
C GLY A 612 29.30 30.11 0.68
N ARG A 613 29.11 29.13 -0.20
CA ARG A 613 27.97 29.02 -1.12
C ARG A 613 26.92 28.06 -0.57
N HIS A 614 25.72 28.57 -0.31
CA HIS A 614 24.58 27.75 0.14
C HIS A 614 23.34 27.97 -0.72
N PRO A 615 22.49 26.94 -0.87
CA PRO A 615 21.18 27.09 -1.49
C PRO A 615 20.29 28.02 -0.63
N SER A 616 19.52 28.87 -1.29
CA SER A 616 18.36 29.50 -0.67
C SER A 616 17.15 28.55 -0.74
N HIS A 617 15.97 29.01 -0.33
CA HIS A 617 14.74 28.25 -0.50
C HIS A 617 14.20 28.25 -1.93
N GLY A 618 14.67 29.18 -2.78
CA GLY A 618 14.11 29.43 -4.11
C GLY A 618 14.39 28.28 -5.07
N LEU A 619 13.38 27.88 -5.85
CA LEU A 619 13.50 26.76 -6.78
C LEU A 619 12.66 26.94 -8.04
N GLY A 620 12.91 26.09 -9.03
CA GLY A 620 12.03 25.89 -10.17
C GLY A 620 11.81 24.41 -10.48
N MET A 621 10.66 24.09 -11.05
CA MET A 621 10.25 22.74 -11.41
C MET A 621 9.10 22.78 -12.43
N PRO A 622 8.92 21.73 -13.26
CA PRO A 622 7.78 21.63 -14.17
C PRO A 622 6.44 21.53 -13.43
N ALA A 623 5.35 21.96 -14.07
CA ALA A 623 4.01 21.95 -13.48
C ALA A 623 3.55 20.54 -13.06
N ARG A 624 3.90 19.50 -13.83
CA ARG A 624 3.58 18.10 -13.51
C ARG A 624 4.34 17.59 -12.30
N ASP A 625 5.60 17.98 -12.13
CA ASP A 625 6.44 17.62 -10.97
C ASP A 625 5.94 18.34 -9.72
N LEU A 626 5.60 19.62 -9.82
CA LEU A 626 4.99 20.37 -8.74
C LEU A 626 3.67 19.73 -8.28
N ALA A 627 2.86 19.23 -9.23
CA ALA A 627 1.63 18.53 -8.92
C ALA A 627 1.85 17.25 -8.10
N ARG A 628 3.02 16.58 -8.19
CA ARG A 628 3.35 15.41 -7.37
C ARG A 628 3.43 15.78 -5.88
N ILE A 629 4.06 16.91 -5.55
CA ILE A 629 4.11 17.41 -4.16
C ILE A 629 2.70 17.70 -3.63
N ALA A 630 1.91 18.45 -4.41
CA ALA A 630 0.52 18.76 -4.03
C ALA A 630 -0.33 17.49 -3.86
N TYR A 631 -0.16 16.51 -4.75
CA TYR A 631 -0.86 15.24 -4.70
C TYR A 631 -0.46 14.37 -3.50
N CYS A 632 0.82 14.42 -3.09
CA CYS A 632 1.28 13.80 -1.85
C CYS A 632 0.64 14.45 -0.62
N LEU A 633 0.63 15.79 -0.55
CA LEU A 633 0.01 16.54 0.55
C LEU A 633 -1.50 16.31 0.66
N LEU A 634 -2.22 16.26 -0.47
CA LEU A 634 -3.65 15.90 -0.52
C LEU A 634 -3.94 14.49 0.01
N ARG A 635 -2.92 13.67 0.17
CA ARG A 635 -2.99 12.28 0.66
C ARG A 635 -2.35 12.14 2.04
N GLY A 636 -2.42 13.20 2.84
CA GLY A 636 -1.87 13.22 4.19
C GLY A 636 -0.36 13.02 4.21
N GLY A 637 0.34 13.42 3.15
CA GLY A 637 1.79 13.27 3.03
C GLY A 637 2.28 11.89 2.57
N ARG A 638 1.37 11.01 2.10
CA ARG A 638 1.73 9.67 1.61
C ARG A 638 1.99 9.64 0.10
N TRP A 639 2.97 8.83 -0.30
CA TRP A 639 3.23 8.47 -1.69
C TRP A 639 3.38 6.96 -1.82
N GLY A 640 2.47 6.33 -2.58
CA GLY A 640 2.22 4.91 -2.39
C GLY A 640 1.73 4.67 -0.97
N GLU A 641 2.37 3.71 -0.34
CA GLU A 641 2.09 3.32 1.04
C GLU A 641 3.05 4.04 1.99
N ARG A 642 4.10 4.72 1.49
CA ARG A 642 5.13 5.38 2.28
C ARG A 642 4.68 6.76 2.77
N GLN A 643 4.89 7.05 4.06
CA GLN A 643 4.80 8.41 4.60
C GLN A 643 6.03 9.21 4.17
N ILE A 644 5.85 10.23 3.32
CA ILE A 644 6.94 11.10 2.83
C ILE A 644 6.98 12.39 3.64
N VAL A 645 5.85 13.08 3.75
CA VAL A 645 5.69 14.30 4.54
C VAL A 645 4.97 13.91 5.83
N PRO A 646 5.37 14.37 7.04
CA PRO A 646 4.65 14.05 8.27
C PRO A 646 3.17 14.48 8.22
N GLU A 647 2.29 13.74 8.89
CA GLU A 647 0.83 13.98 8.85
C GLU A 647 0.37 15.16 9.73
N TRP A 648 1.17 15.51 10.75
CA TRP A 648 0.80 16.44 11.83
C TRP A 648 0.90 17.93 11.49
#